data_AF-A0A4R3VY89-F1
#
_entry.id   AF-A0A4R3VY89-F1
#
_cell.length_a   1.000
_cell.length_b   1.000
_cell.length_c   1.000
_cell.angle_alpha   90.00
_cell.angle_beta   90.00
_cell.angle_gamma   90.00
#
_symmetry.space_group_name_H-M   'P 1'
#
loop_
_entity.id
_entity.type
_entity.pdbx_description
1 polymer ?
#
loop_
_entity_poly.entity_id
_entity_poly.type
_entity_poly.pdbx_seq_one_letter_code
_entity_poly.pdbx_strand_id
1 'polypeptide(L)'
;MEAILFLLIICLLLYIISNQKKEIGQLRDGLKHTFDELISIKKLIESLNSNVSPKAPENIINEPAPSPQVIIKEEEIEASPYVKEEEILAPVTEVREELVEEVVWNTPIPPPIPEYQPAISRKKVIAEPRMSWYEKFKENNPDSEKFIGENLINKIGIIILVLGISFFLRYAIAKEWINEPARVGIGILTGGLILIIAHRLRLKFKAFSSVLVAGAIAVFYFTIAIAFQDYQLFSQTTAFAIMTVITLFSVFVSIAYDRQELGVLATIAGFAVPFMVSTGDGNYHVLLTYLLILNSGMLIISYYKRWFIVNFTALIATIIVVFGWYSTLENPNTNILNNALIYCGFSYFIFSIAFIINNVVHKNKFSNYEIGALLSSTALYFAIGCHIIHRINPDYMGLFSITLGFINILFAYTIYKKYRFDKNIIYALIGLALTLATVTLPIQFEGNYITIFWACEAVLLFWLSQKSNMKGFTLAGIIVQILAFISLIMDIQYYAADQVPYVFMFNLNFITGLIFIGSLLSTHWLFSRHDFSFRYFELDFKKKSYRILVFNLALILGYALPLLEVHYKSNAYFTNAGTNMFFKYLYHMLYTSALLYILHKKNNIQRWGNILIAFNMLVYILLGYRLPIYEKEETFYGLMNFPYAFNFHYLSLTLLLYQVWLYVRQHIFEAVPSLTIKSFAPWFVAFFITYMLSVETTTLFLFQTANWPEFYMQKKFVIKVIFPVLWGVISFALLIFGIKKQIKAIRIIALALLSITILKLFTYDIRDVSETGKIIAFILLGVLILIISFVYQKIKKLVVENDKKPL
;
A
#
# COMPACT_ATOMS: atom_id res chain seq x y z
N MET A 1 -4.80 -12.50 -10.81
CA MET A 1 -5.58 -12.16 -9.59
C MET A 1 -4.83 -12.51 -8.31
N GLU A 2 -4.31 -13.73 -8.17
CA GLU A 2 -3.74 -14.26 -6.90
C GLU A 2 -2.66 -13.38 -6.26
N ALA A 3 -1.76 -12.76 -7.02
CA ALA A 3 -0.75 -11.85 -6.48
C ALA A 3 -1.35 -10.61 -5.78
N ILE A 4 -2.50 -10.10 -6.25
CA ILE A 4 -3.25 -9.00 -5.61
C ILE A 4 -3.93 -9.53 -4.34
N LEU A 5 -4.47 -10.74 -4.36
CA LEU A 5 -5.03 -11.41 -3.18
C LEU A 5 -3.95 -11.62 -2.11
N PHE A 6 -2.75 -12.04 -2.50
CA PHE A 6 -1.60 -12.23 -1.62
C PHE A 6 -1.08 -10.91 -1.04
N LEU A 7 -1.02 -9.84 -1.84
CA LEU A 7 -0.73 -8.48 -1.35
C LEU A 7 -1.80 -7.98 -0.36
N LEU A 8 -3.10 -8.20 -0.65
CA LEU A 8 -4.19 -7.89 0.27
C LEU A 8 -4.09 -8.69 1.56
N ILE A 9 -3.77 -9.99 1.49
CA ILE A 9 -3.56 -10.85 2.67
C ILE A 9 -2.34 -10.38 3.48
N ILE A 10 -1.25 -9.95 2.85
CA ILE A 10 -0.09 -9.36 3.53
C ILE A 10 -0.46 -8.01 4.18
N CYS A 11 -1.18 -7.14 3.49
CA CYS A 11 -1.66 -5.88 4.06
C CYS A 11 -2.63 -6.11 5.23
N LEU A 12 -3.52 -7.10 5.12
CA LEU A 12 -4.43 -7.52 6.18
C LEU A 12 -3.67 -8.10 7.38
N LEU A 13 -2.69 -8.97 7.16
CA LEU A 13 -1.82 -9.52 8.20
C LEU A 13 -1.00 -8.43 8.89
N LEU A 14 -0.41 -7.49 8.13
CA LEU A 14 0.32 -6.35 8.70
C LEU A 14 -0.61 -5.42 9.49
N TYR A 15 -1.84 -5.21 9.03
CA TYR A 15 -2.87 -4.47 9.75
C TYR A 15 -3.28 -5.17 11.04
N ILE A 16 -3.57 -6.47 11.00
CA ILE A 16 -3.93 -7.31 12.16
C ILE A 16 -2.77 -7.33 13.17
N ILE A 17 -1.52 -7.55 12.74
CA ILE A 17 -0.34 -7.56 13.62
C ILE A 17 -0.11 -6.17 14.24
N SER A 18 -0.34 -5.09 13.47
CA SER A 18 -0.26 -3.72 13.98
C SER A 18 -1.36 -3.44 15.03
N ASN A 19 -2.60 -3.85 14.76
CA ASN A 19 -3.73 -3.62 15.65
C ASN A 19 -3.65 -4.49 16.91
N GLN A 20 -3.32 -5.78 16.79
CA GLN A 20 -3.04 -6.65 17.94
C GLN A 20 -1.91 -6.09 18.80
N LYS A 21 -0.85 -5.52 18.20
CA LYS A 21 0.23 -4.89 18.98
C LYS A 21 -0.25 -3.63 19.74
N LYS A 22 -1.23 -2.91 19.19
CA LYS A 22 -1.88 -1.77 19.86
C LYS A 22 -2.82 -2.24 20.99
N GLU A 23 -3.66 -3.24 20.72
CA GLU A 23 -4.58 -3.85 21.69
C GLU A 23 -3.82 -4.51 22.85
N ILE A 24 -2.77 -5.28 22.59
CA ILE A 24 -1.89 -5.86 23.62
C ILE A 24 -1.20 -4.76 24.44
N GLY A 25 -0.87 -3.62 23.84
CA GLY A 25 -0.41 -2.44 24.55
C GLY A 25 -1.46 -1.90 25.52
N GLN A 26 -2.67 -1.61 25.00
CA GLN A 26 -3.80 -1.08 25.78
C GLN A 26 -4.24 -2.06 26.89
N LEU A 27 -4.27 -3.36 26.61
CA LEU A 27 -4.56 -4.42 27.58
C LEU A 27 -3.50 -4.52 28.67
N ARG A 28 -2.21 -4.46 28.33
CA ARG A 28 -1.12 -4.48 29.32
C ARG A 28 -1.16 -3.23 30.20
N ASP A 29 -1.35 -2.07 29.60
CA ASP A 29 -1.30 -0.79 30.31
C ASP A 29 -2.57 -0.58 31.17
N GLY A 30 -3.72 -1.08 30.71
CA GLY A 30 -4.96 -1.19 31.49
C GLY A 30 -4.87 -2.23 32.62
N LEU A 31 -4.33 -3.43 32.35
CA LEU A 31 -4.11 -4.45 33.38
C LEU A 31 -3.16 -3.94 34.48
N LYS A 32 -2.17 -3.13 34.11
CA LYS A 32 -1.30 -2.45 35.08
C LYS A 32 -2.11 -1.48 35.97
N HIS A 33 -2.98 -0.65 35.39
CA HIS A 33 -3.86 0.24 36.15
C HIS A 33 -4.72 -0.53 37.16
N THR A 34 -5.37 -1.63 36.74
CA THR A 34 -6.16 -2.48 37.63
C THR A 34 -5.31 -3.13 38.73
N PHE A 35 -4.04 -3.46 38.46
CA PHE A 35 -3.12 -3.99 39.46
C PHE A 35 -2.70 -2.92 40.48
N ASP A 36 -2.43 -1.69 40.01
CA ASP A 36 -2.11 -0.54 40.86
C ASP A 36 -3.33 -0.15 41.74
N GLU A 37 -4.56 -0.27 41.23
CA GLU A 37 -5.82 -0.12 41.99
C GLU A 37 -6.06 -1.24 43.01
N LEU A 38 -5.80 -2.50 42.66
CA LEU A 38 -5.90 -3.61 43.62
C LEU A 38 -4.90 -3.46 44.78
N ILE A 39 -3.71 -2.89 44.50
CA ILE A 39 -2.72 -2.56 45.54
C ILE A 39 -3.20 -1.40 46.43
N SER A 40 -3.85 -0.37 45.88
CA SER A 40 -4.37 0.74 46.69
C SER A 40 -5.56 0.31 47.55
N ILE A 41 -6.49 -0.49 47.00
CA ILE A 41 -7.62 -1.08 47.75
C ILE A 41 -7.11 -2.00 48.86
N LYS A 42 -6.10 -2.85 48.60
CA LYS A 42 -5.51 -3.71 49.65
C LYS A 42 -4.93 -2.89 50.81
N LYS A 43 -4.17 -1.83 50.53
CA LYS A 43 -3.64 -0.92 51.56
C LYS A 43 -4.75 -0.24 52.35
N LEU A 44 -5.84 0.14 51.68
CA LEU A 44 -6.98 0.79 52.32
C LEU A 44 -7.72 -0.18 53.26
N ILE A 45 -7.91 -1.44 52.86
CA ILE A 45 -8.44 -2.51 53.72
C ILE A 45 -7.50 -2.79 54.91
N GLU A 46 -6.19 -2.84 54.70
CA GLU A 46 -5.20 -2.99 55.78
C GLU A 46 -5.29 -1.83 56.79
N SER A 47 -5.48 -0.59 56.32
CA SER A 47 -5.65 0.61 57.17
C SER A 47 -7.01 0.70 57.88
N LEU A 48 -8.04 0.05 57.37
CA LEU A 48 -9.34 -0.06 58.04
C LEU A 48 -9.28 -1.12 59.15
N ASN A 49 -8.66 -2.28 58.87
CA ASN A 49 -8.50 -3.36 59.83
C ASN A 49 -7.59 -2.98 61.01
N SER A 50 -6.60 -2.10 60.83
CA SER A 50 -5.76 -1.61 61.94
C SER A 50 -6.51 -0.73 62.94
N ASN A 51 -7.68 -0.20 62.58
CA ASN A 51 -8.44 0.76 63.39
C ASN A 51 -9.59 0.12 64.20
N VAL A 52 -9.76 -1.21 64.15
CA VAL A 52 -10.84 -1.93 64.85
C VAL A 52 -10.27 -3.04 65.74
N SER A 53 -9.89 -2.66 66.97
CA SER A 53 -9.63 -3.60 68.07
C SER A 53 -10.19 -3.02 69.38
N PRO A 54 -11.06 -3.73 70.12
CA PRO A 54 -11.71 -3.19 71.33
C PRO A 54 -10.75 -3.04 72.54
N LYS A 55 -11.02 -2.05 73.40
CA LYS A 55 -10.40 -1.91 74.73
C LYS A 55 -11.39 -2.22 75.85
N ALA A 56 -10.97 -3.03 76.82
CA ALA A 56 -11.54 -3.17 78.16
C ALA A 56 -10.50 -3.91 79.05
N PRO A 57 -10.57 -3.85 80.40
CA PRO A 57 -10.33 -2.61 81.16
C PRO A 57 -9.19 -2.75 82.21
N GLU A 58 -8.94 -1.62 82.86
CA GLU A 58 -8.09 -1.29 84.04
C GLU A 58 -7.38 -2.37 84.86
N ASN A 59 -6.21 -1.97 85.38
CA ASN A 59 -5.85 -2.22 86.78
C ASN A 59 -5.12 -1.01 87.38
N ILE A 60 -5.24 -0.81 88.70
CA ILE A 60 -4.96 0.47 89.42
C ILE A 60 -3.62 0.37 90.19
N ILE A 61 -2.96 1.51 90.53
CA ILE A 61 -2.40 1.84 91.87
C ILE A 61 -1.45 3.08 91.89
N ASN A 62 -1.69 3.96 92.89
CA ASN A 62 -0.86 5.02 93.49
C ASN A 62 -0.47 6.33 92.75
N GLU A 63 -1.09 7.42 93.25
CA GLU A 63 -0.48 8.75 93.49
C GLU A 63 0.17 8.77 94.91
N PRO A 64 0.93 9.80 95.39
CA PRO A 64 0.56 11.23 95.43
C PRO A 64 1.69 12.27 95.13
N ALA A 65 1.31 13.55 95.06
CA ALA A 65 2.21 14.73 95.03
C ALA A 65 2.65 15.18 96.45
N PRO A 66 3.57 16.17 96.67
CA PRO A 66 3.28 17.59 96.39
C PRO A 66 4.45 18.61 96.14
N SER A 67 4.24 19.53 95.18
CA SER A 67 4.62 20.97 95.25
C SER A 67 6.14 21.37 95.39
N PRO A 68 6.54 22.65 95.64
CA PRO A 68 7.09 23.50 94.56
C PRO A 68 8.38 24.32 94.91
N GLN A 69 8.70 25.31 94.05
CA GLN A 69 9.71 26.41 94.16
C GLN A 69 11.18 26.07 93.83
N VAL A 70 12.09 27.00 93.42
CA VAL A 70 12.11 28.22 92.54
C VAL A 70 13.53 28.87 92.67
N ILE A 71 13.90 29.87 91.83
CA ILE A 71 15.10 30.77 91.95
C ILE A 71 16.48 30.15 91.53
N ILE A 72 17.39 30.80 90.75
CA ILE A 72 17.34 32.03 89.90
C ILE A 72 18.56 32.15 88.93
N LYS A 73 18.41 32.87 87.79
CA LYS A 73 19.42 33.51 86.88
C LYS A 73 20.51 32.63 86.18
N GLU A 74 21.20 33.07 85.11
CA GLU A 74 21.49 34.44 84.60
C GLU A 74 21.42 34.63 83.05
N GLU A 75 21.51 35.90 82.60
CA GLU A 75 21.44 36.57 81.26
C GLU A 75 22.13 35.92 80.02
N GLU A 76 21.99 36.36 78.75
CA GLU A 76 21.66 37.65 78.05
C GLU A 76 20.57 37.48 76.93
N ILE A 77 19.90 38.46 76.26
CA ILE A 77 20.05 39.92 75.94
C ILE A 77 20.95 40.22 74.69
N GLU A 78 20.66 41.12 73.71
CA GLU A 78 19.42 41.69 73.10
C GLU A 78 19.73 42.20 71.64
N ALA A 79 18.86 41.99 70.63
CA ALA A 79 17.91 42.96 70.00
C ALA A 79 18.41 43.79 68.77
N SER A 80 17.49 44.49 68.08
CA SER A 80 17.58 45.05 66.70
C SER A 80 17.95 46.57 66.64
N PRO A 81 18.33 47.19 65.49
CA PRO A 81 17.33 47.84 64.59
C PRO A 81 17.70 48.01 63.08
N TYR A 82 16.87 48.77 62.34
CA TYR A 82 16.94 49.19 60.90
C TYR A 82 17.84 50.42 60.61
N VAL A 83 18.18 50.68 59.32
CA VAL A 83 18.31 52.02 58.65
C VAL A 83 18.37 51.89 57.08
N LYS A 84 18.53 52.99 56.31
CA LYS A 84 18.16 53.21 54.88
C LYS A 84 19.24 54.04 54.10
N GLU A 85 19.07 54.24 52.77
CA GLU A 85 19.91 55.04 51.82
C GLU A 85 21.31 54.41 51.49
N GLU A 86 22.04 54.71 50.38
CA GLU A 86 21.89 55.69 49.26
C GLU A 86 22.46 55.15 47.90
N GLU A 87 22.81 56.02 46.93
CA GLU A 87 23.08 55.77 45.50
C GLU A 87 24.46 55.17 45.10
N ILE A 88 24.57 54.69 43.83
CA ILE A 88 25.70 54.96 42.90
C ILE A 88 25.23 54.76 41.44
N LEU A 89 25.82 55.51 40.49
CA LEU A 89 25.37 55.67 39.09
C LEU A 89 26.28 55.00 38.03
N ALA A 90 25.76 55.01 36.79
CA ALA A 90 26.46 55.02 35.49
C ALA A 90 26.90 53.67 34.86
N PRO A 91 27.08 53.61 33.51
CA PRO A 91 26.92 54.68 32.52
C PRO A 91 25.78 54.49 31.51
N VAL A 92 25.29 55.60 30.98
CA VAL A 92 24.48 55.68 29.75
C VAL A 92 25.36 55.32 28.55
N THR A 93 24.78 54.69 27.52
CA THR A 93 25.36 54.68 26.17
C THR A 93 24.39 55.40 25.23
N GLU A 94 24.84 56.49 24.62
CA GLU A 94 24.03 57.24 23.65
C GLU A 94 23.84 56.44 22.37
N VAL A 95 22.59 56.31 21.91
CA VAL A 95 22.28 56.02 20.50
C VAL A 95 21.36 57.12 19.99
N ARG A 96 22.01 58.24 19.66
CA ARG A 96 21.65 59.28 18.68
C ARG A 96 20.27 59.12 18.03
N GLU A 97 19.41 60.12 18.21
CA GLU A 97 18.21 60.31 17.39
C GLU A 97 18.57 60.42 15.91
N GLU A 98 17.88 59.67 15.05
CA GLU A 98 17.89 59.88 13.61
C GLU A 98 16.44 60.12 13.15
N LEU A 99 16.17 61.35 12.72
CA LEU A 99 14.82 61.85 12.45
C LEU A 99 14.21 61.12 11.23
N VAL A 100 13.13 60.39 11.45
CA VAL A 100 12.24 59.88 10.40
C VAL A 100 10.81 60.29 10.76
N GLU A 101 10.13 60.96 9.83
CA GLU A 101 8.80 61.52 10.06
C GLU A 101 7.76 60.44 10.39
N GLU A 102 7.11 60.56 11.55
CA GLU A 102 6.02 59.66 11.94
C GLU A 102 4.76 59.98 11.12
N VAL A 103 4.52 59.21 10.07
CA VAL A 103 3.28 59.30 9.28
C VAL A 103 2.12 58.84 10.17
N VAL A 104 1.37 59.81 10.71
CA VAL A 104 0.23 59.59 11.61
C VAL A 104 -0.89 58.82 10.91
N TRP A 105 -0.80 57.49 10.99
CA TRP A 105 -1.94 56.61 10.73
C TRP A 105 -2.83 56.58 11.96
N ASN A 106 -3.97 57.25 11.87
CA ASN A 106 -5.04 57.18 12.86
C ASN A 106 -5.60 55.74 12.93
N THR A 107 -4.96 54.89 13.73
CA THR A 107 -5.44 53.53 13.98
C THR A 107 -6.60 53.59 14.97
N PRO A 108 -7.78 53.02 14.65
CA PRO A 108 -8.84 52.85 15.63
C PRO A 108 -8.33 51.97 16.78
N ILE A 109 -8.62 52.39 18.02
CA ILE A 109 -8.29 51.63 19.23
C ILE A 109 -8.83 50.20 19.08
N PRO A 110 -8.00 49.14 19.21
CA PRO A 110 -8.51 47.78 19.14
C PRO A 110 -9.46 47.53 20.32
N PRO A 111 -10.63 46.90 20.11
CA PRO A 111 -11.54 46.59 21.21
C PRO A 111 -10.86 45.63 22.21
N PRO A 112 -11.21 45.69 23.51
CA PRO A 112 -10.59 44.87 24.54
C PRO A 112 -10.74 43.38 24.23
N ILE A 113 -9.67 42.63 24.47
CA ILE A 113 -9.62 41.18 24.24
C ILE A 113 -10.68 40.50 25.13
N PRO A 114 -11.62 39.71 24.58
CA PRO A 114 -12.61 39.01 25.39
C PRO A 114 -11.96 38.00 26.34
N GLU A 115 -12.32 38.09 27.61
CA GLU A 115 -11.86 37.17 28.65
C GLU A 115 -12.32 35.73 28.34
N TYR A 116 -11.38 34.78 28.35
CA TYR A 116 -11.63 33.42 27.88
C TYR A 116 -12.40 32.60 28.93
N GLN A 117 -13.72 32.78 28.96
CA GLN A 117 -14.60 31.94 29.78
C GLN A 117 -14.44 30.46 29.38
N PRO A 118 -14.27 29.54 30.35
CA PRO A 118 -14.11 28.12 30.03
C PRO A 118 -15.38 27.61 29.35
N ALA A 119 -15.20 26.88 28.24
CA ALA A 119 -16.30 26.45 27.39
C ALA A 119 -17.27 25.54 28.16
N ILE A 120 -18.38 26.13 28.64
CA ILE A 120 -19.50 25.40 29.23
C ILE A 120 -19.91 24.31 28.23
N SER A 121 -19.87 23.06 28.69
CA SER A 121 -20.30 21.91 27.90
C SER A 121 -21.69 22.20 27.33
N ARG A 122 -21.77 22.36 26.00
CA ARG A 122 -23.05 22.54 25.31
C ARG A 122 -23.85 21.25 25.48
N LYS A 123 -24.63 21.20 26.57
CA LYS A 123 -25.73 20.25 26.77
C LYS A 123 -26.44 20.18 25.43
N LYS A 124 -26.47 18.97 24.86
CA LYS A 124 -27.07 18.70 23.55
C LYS A 124 -28.49 19.24 23.60
N VAL A 125 -28.75 20.35 22.92
CA VAL A 125 -30.07 20.97 22.90
C VAL A 125 -31.02 19.90 22.37
N ILE A 126 -31.88 19.40 23.25
CA ILE A 126 -33.02 18.59 22.82
C ILE A 126 -33.80 19.55 21.94
N ALA A 127 -33.81 19.27 20.63
CA ALA A 127 -34.57 20.09 19.73
C ALA A 127 -36.03 20.07 20.22
N GLU A 128 -36.59 21.26 20.47
CA GLU A 128 -38.03 21.41 20.65
C GLU A 128 -38.74 20.61 19.55
N PRO A 129 -39.82 19.88 19.87
CA PRO A 129 -40.46 19.00 18.92
C PRO A 129 -40.80 19.81 17.68
N ARG A 130 -40.08 19.54 16.58
CA ARG A 130 -40.26 20.27 15.32
C ARG A 130 -41.65 19.95 14.83
N MET A 131 -42.59 20.87 15.10
CA MET A 131 -43.95 20.77 14.59
C MET A 131 -43.88 20.41 13.11
N SER A 132 -44.64 19.38 12.75
CA SER A 132 -44.73 18.88 11.39
C SER A 132 -44.98 20.05 10.44
N TRP A 133 -44.45 19.96 9.23
CA TRP A 133 -44.81 20.91 8.16
C TRP A 133 -46.34 21.08 8.07
N TYR A 134 -47.10 20.01 8.34
CA TYR A 134 -48.56 20.00 8.37
C TYR A 134 -49.17 20.84 9.51
N GLU A 135 -48.61 20.75 10.72
CA GLU A 135 -49.06 21.52 11.89
C GLU A 135 -48.74 23.00 11.69
N LYS A 136 -47.51 23.30 11.25
CA LYS A 136 -47.06 24.66 10.95
C LYS A 136 -47.80 25.28 9.75
N PHE A 137 -48.26 24.45 8.79
CA PHE A 137 -49.14 24.89 7.69
C PHE A 137 -50.54 25.24 8.19
N LYS A 138 -51.14 24.38 9.05
CA LYS A 138 -52.46 24.57 9.64
C LYS A 138 -52.53 25.83 10.53
N GLU A 139 -51.50 26.07 11.32
CA GLU A 139 -51.39 27.25 12.20
C GLU A 139 -51.31 28.58 11.42
N ASN A 140 -50.62 28.59 10.28
CA ASN A 140 -50.45 29.79 9.44
C ASN A 140 -51.59 30.00 8.41
N ASN A 141 -52.52 29.04 8.27
CA ASN A 141 -53.63 29.11 7.32
C ASN A 141 -54.94 28.60 7.99
N PRO A 142 -55.50 29.34 8.97
CA PRO A 142 -56.75 28.94 9.62
C PRO A 142 -57.91 28.84 8.60
N ASP A 143 -58.00 29.79 7.67
CA ASP A 143 -58.97 29.82 6.58
C ASP A 143 -58.53 28.89 5.42
N SER A 144 -58.58 27.58 5.66
CA SER A 144 -58.22 26.56 4.66
C SER A 144 -58.96 26.73 3.32
N GLU A 145 -60.20 27.22 3.36
CA GLU A 145 -61.02 27.58 2.19
C GLU A 145 -60.35 28.61 1.28
N LYS A 146 -59.69 29.62 1.85
CA LYS A 146 -59.03 30.70 1.07
C LYS A 146 -57.78 30.21 0.35
N PHE A 147 -56.97 29.35 1.00
CA PHE A 147 -55.79 28.75 0.38
C PHE A 147 -56.16 27.79 -0.76
N ILE A 148 -57.23 27.00 -0.58
CA ILE A 148 -57.77 26.11 -1.62
C ILE A 148 -58.32 26.94 -2.79
N GLY A 149 -59.14 27.96 -2.51
CA GLY A 149 -59.77 28.83 -3.50
C GLY A 149 -58.76 29.62 -4.35
N GLU A 150 -58.00 30.53 -3.74
CA GLU A 150 -57.19 31.49 -4.51
C GLU A 150 -55.92 30.88 -5.13
N ASN A 151 -55.35 29.84 -4.53
CA ASN A 151 -54.01 29.36 -4.84
C ASN A 151 -53.98 27.94 -5.44
N LEU A 152 -54.82 27.02 -4.93
CA LEU A 152 -54.88 25.65 -5.44
C LEU A 152 -55.74 25.54 -6.70
N ILE A 153 -56.98 26.03 -6.67
CA ILE A 153 -57.91 25.96 -7.81
C ILE A 153 -57.38 26.75 -9.02
N ASN A 154 -56.81 27.94 -8.83
CA ASN A 154 -56.18 28.69 -9.94
C ASN A 154 -55.03 27.93 -10.60
N LYS A 155 -54.17 27.23 -9.83
CA LYS A 155 -53.08 26.41 -10.39
C LYS A 155 -53.60 25.18 -11.12
N ILE A 156 -54.61 24.51 -10.56
CA ILE A 156 -55.28 23.37 -11.21
C ILE A 156 -55.96 23.84 -12.51
N GLY A 157 -56.63 24.99 -12.51
CA GLY A 157 -57.24 25.60 -13.70
C GLY A 157 -56.22 25.94 -14.78
N ILE A 158 -55.07 26.50 -14.43
CA ILE A 158 -53.96 26.74 -15.37
C ILE A 158 -53.42 25.42 -15.93
N ILE A 159 -53.25 24.38 -15.11
CA ILE A 159 -52.79 23.05 -15.56
C ILE A 159 -53.81 22.43 -16.52
N ILE A 160 -55.11 22.47 -16.20
CA ILE A 160 -56.20 21.97 -17.06
C ILE A 160 -56.26 22.76 -18.37
N LEU A 161 -56.09 24.09 -18.34
CA LEU A 161 -56.07 24.92 -19.54
C LEU A 161 -54.86 24.60 -20.43
N VAL A 162 -53.67 24.45 -19.85
CA VAL A 162 -52.43 24.08 -20.58
C VAL A 162 -52.54 22.67 -21.17
N LEU A 163 -53.11 21.72 -20.44
CA LEU A 163 -53.43 20.38 -20.96
C LEU A 163 -54.46 20.46 -22.09
N GLY A 164 -55.54 21.23 -21.93
CA GLY A 164 -56.58 21.44 -22.93
C GLY A 164 -56.03 22.04 -24.22
N ILE A 165 -55.19 23.07 -24.13
CA ILE A 165 -54.47 23.66 -25.27
C ILE A 165 -53.53 22.64 -25.91
N SER A 166 -52.83 21.81 -25.11
CA SER A 166 -51.94 20.77 -25.62
C SER A 166 -52.69 19.65 -26.36
N PHE A 167 -53.84 19.21 -25.84
CA PHE A 167 -54.72 18.24 -26.50
C PHE A 167 -55.39 18.82 -27.74
N PHE A 168 -55.82 20.09 -27.71
CA PHE A 168 -56.36 20.78 -28.88
C PHE A 168 -55.31 20.94 -29.98
N LEU A 169 -54.09 21.35 -29.63
CA LEU A 169 -52.98 21.44 -30.58
C LEU A 169 -52.65 20.07 -31.18
N ARG A 170 -52.58 19.01 -30.35
CA ARG A 170 -52.40 17.63 -30.82
C ARG A 170 -53.54 17.17 -31.74
N TYR A 171 -54.78 17.56 -31.46
CA TYR A 171 -55.94 17.24 -32.30
C TYR A 171 -55.89 17.99 -33.65
N ALA A 172 -55.57 19.29 -33.64
CA ALA A 172 -55.39 20.10 -34.85
C ALA A 172 -54.22 19.58 -35.73
N ILE A 173 -53.13 19.11 -35.10
CA ILE A 173 -52.04 18.40 -35.77
C ILE A 173 -52.54 17.08 -36.39
N ALA A 174 -53.27 16.26 -35.63
CA ALA A 174 -53.84 14.98 -36.08
C ALA A 174 -55.02 15.11 -37.07
N LYS A 175 -55.47 16.33 -37.36
CA LYS A 175 -56.45 16.67 -38.39
C LYS A 175 -55.88 17.55 -39.51
N GLU A 176 -54.57 17.74 -39.53
CA GLU A 176 -53.82 18.54 -40.52
C GLU A 176 -54.25 20.02 -40.64
N TRP A 177 -55.06 20.52 -39.70
CA TRP A 177 -55.53 21.92 -39.66
C TRP A 177 -54.38 22.93 -39.59
N ILE A 178 -53.24 22.50 -39.06
CA ILE A 178 -51.97 23.21 -39.16
C ILE A 178 -51.03 22.29 -39.95
N ASN A 179 -50.68 22.69 -41.17
CA ASN A 179 -49.73 21.94 -42.00
C ASN A 179 -48.29 22.05 -41.44
N GLU A 180 -47.41 21.16 -41.89
CA GLU A 180 -46.07 21.02 -41.33
C GLU A 180 -45.20 22.29 -41.47
N PRO A 181 -45.18 22.99 -42.63
CA PRO A 181 -44.50 24.30 -42.74
C PRO A 181 -45.03 25.34 -41.75
N ALA A 182 -46.35 25.38 -41.49
CA ALA A 182 -46.92 26.30 -40.51
C ALA A 182 -46.52 25.94 -39.07
N ARG A 183 -46.39 24.65 -38.72
CA ARG A 183 -45.87 24.21 -37.40
C ARG A 183 -44.44 24.72 -37.19
N VAL A 184 -43.59 24.58 -38.22
CA VAL A 184 -42.20 25.06 -38.21
C VAL A 184 -42.15 26.59 -38.14
N GLY A 185 -42.99 27.29 -38.89
CA GLY A 185 -43.13 28.75 -38.84
C GLY A 185 -43.55 29.24 -37.45
N ILE A 186 -44.53 28.59 -36.81
CA ILE A 186 -44.95 28.90 -35.44
C ILE A 186 -43.80 28.68 -34.46
N GLY A 187 -43.05 27.58 -34.56
CA GLY A 187 -41.87 27.33 -33.71
C GLY A 187 -40.80 28.42 -33.83
N ILE A 188 -40.46 28.84 -35.06
CA ILE A 188 -39.51 29.93 -35.30
C ILE A 188 -40.03 31.27 -34.78
N LEU A 189 -41.31 31.60 -35.01
CA LEU A 189 -41.93 32.82 -34.49
C LEU A 189 -41.95 32.84 -32.95
N THR A 190 -42.26 31.72 -32.30
CA THR A 190 -42.24 31.59 -30.84
C THR A 190 -40.82 31.72 -30.29
N GLY A 191 -39.82 31.06 -30.88
CA GLY A 191 -38.41 31.23 -30.51
C GLY A 191 -37.95 32.68 -30.65
N GLY A 192 -38.31 33.35 -31.75
CA GLY A 192 -38.04 34.77 -31.99
C GLY A 192 -38.68 35.69 -30.96
N LEU A 193 -39.96 35.45 -30.62
CA LEU A 193 -40.67 36.22 -29.59
C LEU A 193 -40.01 36.08 -28.21
N ILE A 194 -39.66 34.84 -27.81
CA ILE A 194 -38.95 34.58 -26.54
C ILE A 194 -37.59 35.31 -26.54
N LEU A 195 -36.85 35.27 -27.65
CA LEU A 195 -35.56 35.96 -27.79
C LEU A 195 -35.69 37.49 -27.67
N ILE A 196 -36.71 38.09 -28.28
CA ILE A 196 -37.00 39.54 -28.18
C ILE A 196 -37.36 39.93 -26.74
N ILE A 197 -38.20 39.15 -26.07
CA ILE A 197 -38.56 39.34 -24.67
C ILE A 197 -37.31 39.22 -23.79
N ALA A 198 -36.49 38.19 -24.00
CA ALA A 198 -35.23 37.97 -23.29
C ALA A 198 -34.26 39.15 -23.47
N HIS A 199 -34.13 39.68 -24.69
CA HIS A 199 -33.31 40.84 -25.00
C HIS A 199 -33.80 42.09 -24.25
N ARG A 200 -35.12 42.34 -24.21
CA ARG A 200 -35.70 43.48 -23.49
C ARG A 200 -35.51 43.36 -21.97
N LEU A 201 -35.59 42.15 -21.42
CA LEU A 201 -35.40 41.88 -19.99
C LEU A 201 -33.93 41.87 -19.53
N ARG A 202 -32.95 41.75 -20.46
CA ARG A 202 -31.51 41.60 -20.12
C ARG A 202 -30.93 42.69 -19.23
N LEU A 203 -31.47 43.90 -19.31
CA LEU A 203 -31.00 45.04 -18.49
C LEU A 203 -31.45 44.96 -17.03
N LYS A 204 -32.63 44.37 -16.75
CA LYS A 204 -33.21 44.29 -15.40
C LYS A 204 -33.02 42.91 -14.74
N PHE A 205 -33.09 41.83 -15.51
CA PHE A 205 -33.09 40.45 -14.99
C PHE A 205 -32.09 39.56 -15.74
N LYS A 206 -30.79 39.84 -15.60
CA LYS A 206 -29.69 39.20 -16.38
C LYS A 206 -29.73 37.66 -16.39
N ALA A 207 -29.94 37.03 -15.24
CA ALA A 207 -29.98 35.56 -15.14
C ALA A 207 -31.23 34.96 -15.82
N PHE A 208 -32.41 35.52 -15.55
CA PHE A 208 -33.68 35.09 -16.16
C PHE A 208 -33.69 35.30 -17.69
N SER A 209 -33.14 36.43 -18.14
CA SER A 209 -32.89 36.71 -19.56
C SER A 209 -31.98 35.65 -20.20
N SER A 210 -30.93 35.20 -19.51
CA SER A 210 -30.04 34.14 -20.01
C SER A 210 -30.79 32.80 -20.16
N VAL A 211 -31.65 32.44 -19.20
CA VAL A 211 -32.50 31.23 -19.30
C VAL A 211 -33.49 31.34 -20.46
N LEU A 212 -34.11 32.51 -20.68
CA LEU A 212 -35.01 32.74 -21.82
C LEU A 212 -34.28 32.70 -23.18
N VAL A 213 -33.07 33.27 -23.28
CA VAL A 213 -32.24 33.14 -24.51
C VAL A 213 -31.93 31.68 -24.80
N ALA A 214 -31.53 30.89 -23.79
CA ALA A 214 -31.29 29.46 -23.96
C ALA A 214 -32.57 28.71 -24.37
N GLY A 215 -33.72 29.07 -23.80
CA GLY A 215 -35.02 28.51 -24.18
C GLY A 215 -35.40 28.81 -25.64
N ALA A 216 -35.23 30.06 -26.10
CA ALA A 216 -35.43 30.43 -27.50
C ALA A 216 -34.53 29.63 -28.46
N ILE A 217 -33.27 29.45 -28.08
CA ILE A 217 -32.27 28.72 -28.87
C ILE A 217 -32.57 27.23 -28.92
N ALA A 218 -33.00 26.62 -27.80
CA ALA A 218 -33.50 25.26 -27.77
C ALA A 218 -34.75 25.09 -28.65
N VAL A 219 -35.70 26.03 -28.60
CA VAL A 219 -36.88 26.03 -29.49
C VAL A 219 -36.45 26.07 -30.96
N PHE A 220 -35.48 26.90 -31.36
CA PHE A 220 -34.97 26.90 -32.73
C PHE A 220 -34.35 25.54 -33.11
N TYR A 221 -33.49 24.96 -32.28
CA TYR A 221 -32.86 23.66 -32.58
C TYR A 221 -33.90 22.54 -32.71
N PHE A 222 -34.84 22.40 -31.77
CA PHE A 222 -35.89 21.38 -31.86
C PHE A 222 -36.82 21.61 -33.05
N THR A 223 -37.15 22.87 -33.38
CA THR A 223 -38.01 23.19 -34.53
C THR A 223 -37.35 22.77 -35.85
N ILE A 224 -36.04 23.00 -36.02
CA ILE A 224 -35.31 22.59 -37.24
C ILE A 224 -35.02 21.08 -37.26
N ALA A 225 -34.76 20.46 -36.10
CA ALA A 225 -34.61 19.00 -36.00
C ALA A 225 -35.89 18.27 -36.40
N ILE A 226 -37.06 18.66 -35.87
CA ILE A 226 -38.38 18.11 -36.23
C ILE A 226 -38.70 18.38 -37.71
N ALA A 227 -38.39 19.59 -38.21
CA ALA A 227 -38.56 19.92 -39.63
C ALA A 227 -37.74 19.03 -40.58
N PHE A 228 -36.61 18.51 -40.11
CA PHE A 228 -35.76 17.56 -40.85
C PHE A 228 -36.21 16.10 -40.66
N GLN A 229 -36.28 15.63 -39.41
CA GLN A 229 -36.49 14.22 -39.06
C GLN A 229 -37.93 13.75 -39.30
N ASP A 230 -38.92 14.52 -38.80
CA ASP A 230 -40.32 14.10 -38.80
C ASP A 230 -41.07 14.58 -40.05
N TYR A 231 -40.80 15.81 -40.51
CA TYR A 231 -41.53 16.44 -41.63
C TYR A 231 -40.76 16.49 -42.96
N GLN A 232 -39.47 16.15 -42.98
CA GLN A 232 -38.62 16.10 -44.19
C GLN A 232 -38.61 17.40 -45.04
N LEU A 233 -38.94 18.56 -44.43
CA LEU A 233 -39.08 19.86 -45.09
C LEU A 233 -37.74 20.49 -45.49
N PHE A 234 -36.63 20.00 -44.95
CA PHE A 234 -35.28 20.45 -45.25
C PHE A 234 -34.41 19.27 -45.65
N SER A 235 -33.46 19.50 -46.57
CA SER A 235 -32.37 18.54 -46.77
C SER A 235 -31.47 18.50 -45.52
N GLN A 236 -30.76 17.40 -45.31
CA GLN A 236 -29.76 17.27 -44.22
C GLN A 236 -28.77 18.44 -44.23
N THR A 237 -28.24 18.80 -45.40
CA THR A 237 -27.31 19.93 -45.59
C THR A 237 -27.94 21.27 -45.21
N THR A 238 -29.21 21.49 -45.56
CA THR A 238 -29.96 22.69 -45.20
C THR A 238 -30.18 22.79 -43.69
N ALA A 239 -30.65 21.70 -43.06
CA ALA A 239 -30.86 21.65 -41.62
C ALA A 239 -29.56 21.86 -40.84
N PHE A 240 -28.48 21.17 -41.23
CA PHE A 240 -27.14 21.31 -40.64
C PHE A 240 -26.60 22.75 -40.74
N ALA A 241 -26.77 23.40 -41.90
CA ALA A 241 -26.35 24.78 -42.11
C ALA A 241 -27.14 25.76 -41.20
N ILE A 242 -28.48 25.63 -41.15
CA ILE A 242 -29.34 26.47 -40.29
C ILE A 242 -28.96 26.26 -38.81
N MET A 243 -28.79 25.02 -38.36
CA MET A 243 -28.43 24.71 -36.98
C MET A 243 -27.03 25.22 -36.63
N THR A 244 -26.06 25.17 -37.56
CA THR A 244 -24.73 25.77 -37.38
C THR A 244 -24.80 27.29 -37.27
N VAL A 245 -25.66 27.97 -38.05
CA VAL A 245 -25.91 29.41 -37.91
C VAL A 245 -26.54 29.74 -36.55
N ILE A 246 -27.46 28.90 -36.06
CA ILE A 246 -28.01 29.00 -34.69
C ILE A 246 -26.89 28.83 -33.64
N THR A 247 -25.93 27.91 -33.84
CA THR A 247 -24.76 27.77 -32.95
C THR A 247 -23.90 29.02 -32.92
N LEU A 248 -23.55 29.56 -34.09
CA LEU A 248 -22.72 30.77 -34.21
C LEU A 248 -23.42 32.00 -33.62
N PHE A 249 -24.73 32.14 -33.83
CA PHE A 249 -25.54 33.18 -33.20
C PHE A 249 -25.61 33.02 -31.67
N SER A 250 -25.77 31.79 -31.18
CA SER A 250 -25.76 31.48 -29.74
C SER A 250 -24.43 31.86 -29.07
N VAL A 251 -23.30 31.51 -29.72
CA VAL A 251 -21.96 31.92 -29.29
C VAL A 251 -21.82 33.45 -29.30
N PHE A 252 -22.21 34.12 -30.39
CA PHE A 252 -22.15 35.58 -30.50
C PHE A 252 -22.97 36.26 -29.37
N VAL A 253 -24.20 35.82 -29.12
CA VAL A 253 -25.05 36.34 -28.04
C VAL A 253 -24.42 36.11 -26.67
N SER A 254 -23.77 34.95 -26.42
CA SER A 254 -23.07 34.70 -25.15
C SER A 254 -21.96 35.72 -24.90
N ILE A 255 -21.12 35.98 -25.91
CA ILE A 255 -20.01 36.96 -25.85
C ILE A 255 -20.56 38.37 -25.68
N ALA A 256 -21.56 38.75 -26.48
CA ALA A 256 -22.15 40.09 -26.49
C ALA A 256 -22.94 40.44 -25.23
N TYR A 257 -23.41 39.45 -24.47
CA TYR A 257 -24.11 39.64 -23.19
C TYR A 257 -23.19 39.41 -21.98
N ASP A 258 -21.93 39.02 -22.24
CA ASP A 258 -20.90 38.64 -21.27
C ASP A 258 -21.35 37.55 -20.28
N ARG A 259 -21.93 36.47 -20.83
CA ARG A 259 -22.56 35.38 -20.07
C ARG A 259 -21.98 34.01 -20.41
N GLN A 260 -21.13 33.51 -19.53
CA GLN A 260 -20.50 32.19 -19.62
C GLN A 260 -21.52 31.04 -19.61
N GLU A 261 -22.66 31.23 -18.93
CA GLU A 261 -23.77 30.28 -18.86
C GLU A 261 -24.40 30.06 -20.25
N LEU A 262 -24.55 31.14 -21.03
CA LEU A 262 -24.97 31.06 -22.42
C LEU A 262 -23.92 30.38 -23.29
N GLY A 263 -22.63 30.61 -23.03
CA GLY A 263 -21.53 29.95 -23.74
C GLY A 263 -21.53 28.43 -23.55
N VAL A 264 -21.75 27.96 -22.31
CA VAL A 264 -21.87 26.52 -21.99
C VAL A 264 -23.07 25.90 -22.72
N LEU A 265 -24.21 26.57 -22.75
CA LEU A 265 -25.42 26.09 -23.43
C LEU A 265 -25.28 26.12 -24.96
N ALA A 266 -24.64 27.16 -25.52
CA ALA A 266 -24.27 27.23 -26.93
C ALA A 266 -23.37 26.07 -27.36
N THR A 267 -22.39 25.74 -26.50
CA THR A 267 -21.45 24.62 -26.69
C THR A 267 -22.20 23.30 -26.74
N ILE A 268 -22.96 22.96 -25.69
CA ILE A 268 -23.72 21.70 -25.58
C ILE A 268 -24.64 21.51 -26.79
N ALA A 269 -25.37 22.56 -27.19
CA ALA A 269 -26.28 22.48 -28.32
C ALA A 269 -25.54 22.34 -29.67
N GLY A 270 -24.38 22.98 -29.85
CA GLY A 270 -23.51 22.76 -31.01
C GLY A 270 -23.05 21.31 -31.13
N PHE A 271 -22.57 20.71 -30.04
CA PHE A 271 -22.17 19.29 -30.04
C PHE A 271 -23.34 18.33 -30.31
N ALA A 272 -24.59 18.75 -30.09
CA ALA A 272 -25.78 17.95 -30.41
C ALA A 272 -26.19 18.00 -31.90
N VAL A 273 -25.79 19.04 -32.65
CA VAL A 273 -26.24 19.24 -34.05
C VAL A 273 -26.02 18.01 -34.95
N PRO A 274 -24.83 17.36 -35.00
CA PRO A 274 -24.60 16.24 -35.91
C PRO A 274 -25.51 15.04 -35.66
N PHE A 275 -25.99 14.87 -34.43
CA PHE A 275 -26.91 13.79 -34.05
C PHE A 275 -28.35 14.12 -34.44
N MET A 276 -28.77 15.38 -34.24
CA MET A 276 -30.11 15.86 -34.61
C MET A 276 -30.36 15.88 -36.13
N VAL A 277 -29.30 15.90 -36.95
CA VAL A 277 -29.40 15.77 -38.42
C VAL A 277 -28.76 14.50 -38.96
N SER A 278 -28.54 13.48 -38.13
CA SER A 278 -27.98 12.21 -38.60
C SER A 278 -28.98 11.45 -39.48
N THR A 279 -28.56 11.06 -40.68
CA THR A 279 -29.25 10.14 -41.60
C THR A 279 -28.90 8.67 -41.35
N GLY A 280 -27.86 8.38 -40.56
CA GLY A 280 -27.30 7.04 -40.37
C GLY A 280 -26.13 6.69 -41.28
N ASP A 281 -25.82 7.47 -42.33
CA ASP A 281 -24.79 7.18 -43.34
C ASP A 281 -23.32 7.11 -42.84
N GLY A 282 -23.08 7.34 -41.54
CA GLY A 282 -21.79 7.08 -40.90
C GLY A 282 -20.60 7.95 -41.34
N ASN A 283 -20.81 9.06 -42.06
CA ASN A 283 -19.73 9.89 -42.59
C ASN A 283 -18.95 10.65 -41.49
N TYR A 284 -17.96 9.97 -40.93
CA TYR A 284 -17.13 10.45 -39.84
C TYR A 284 -16.25 11.66 -40.19
N HIS A 285 -15.90 11.85 -41.46
CA HIS A 285 -15.12 13.02 -41.89
C HIS A 285 -15.91 14.32 -41.68
N VAL A 286 -17.22 14.31 -41.98
CA VAL A 286 -18.09 15.47 -41.72
C VAL A 286 -18.20 15.72 -40.22
N LEU A 287 -18.48 14.67 -39.43
CA LEU A 287 -18.58 14.75 -37.98
C LEU A 287 -17.30 15.34 -37.34
N LEU A 288 -16.15 14.70 -37.54
CA LEU A 288 -14.91 15.10 -36.86
C LEU A 288 -14.38 16.46 -37.34
N THR A 289 -14.58 16.81 -38.62
CA THR A 289 -14.22 18.14 -39.12
C THR A 289 -15.12 19.23 -38.51
N TYR A 290 -16.42 18.97 -38.34
CA TYR A 290 -17.32 19.86 -37.61
C TYR A 290 -16.88 20.05 -36.14
N LEU A 291 -16.47 18.99 -35.45
CA LEU A 291 -15.94 19.10 -34.08
C LEU A 291 -14.67 19.97 -34.02
N LEU A 292 -13.76 19.86 -35.00
CA LEU A 292 -12.59 20.75 -35.05
C LEU A 292 -12.96 22.21 -35.28
N ILE A 293 -13.97 22.50 -36.12
CA ILE A 293 -14.48 23.86 -36.34
C ILE A 293 -15.11 24.41 -35.05
N LEU A 294 -15.96 23.61 -34.38
CA LEU A 294 -16.61 24.00 -33.13
C LEU A 294 -15.60 24.25 -32.01
N ASN A 295 -14.61 23.36 -31.86
CA ASN A 295 -13.52 23.51 -30.90
C ASN A 295 -12.60 24.71 -31.21
N SER A 296 -12.37 25.02 -32.48
CA SER A 296 -11.66 26.24 -32.89
C SER A 296 -12.45 27.50 -32.50
N GLY A 297 -13.79 27.45 -32.60
CA GLY A 297 -14.67 28.49 -32.06
C GLY A 297 -14.51 28.67 -30.55
N MET A 298 -14.41 27.58 -29.78
CA MET A 298 -14.16 27.65 -28.33
C MET A 298 -12.78 28.21 -27.99
N LEU A 299 -11.75 27.87 -28.76
CA LEU A 299 -10.42 28.48 -28.64
C LEU A 299 -10.45 30.00 -28.89
N ILE A 300 -11.25 30.47 -29.85
CA ILE A 300 -11.47 31.91 -30.09
C ILE A 300 -12.16 32.56 -28.87
N ILE A 301 -13.20 31.93 -28.30
CA ILE A 301 -13.81 32.40 -27.04
C ILE A 301 -12.74 32.51 -25.95
N SER A 302 -11.91 31.48 -25.77
CA SER A 302 -10.85 31.43 -24.76
C SER A 302 -9.74 32.46 -24.92
N TYR A 303 -9.61 33.09 -26.09
CA TYR A 303 -8.67 34.19 -26.33
C TYR A 303 -9.24 35.55 -25.88
N TYR A 304 -10.56 35.74 -25.98
CA TYR A 304 -11.23 37.01 -25.64
C TYR A 304 -11.91 37.01 -24.26
N LYS A 305 -12.32 35.85 -23.75
CA LYS A 305 -13.08 35.66 -22.52
C LYS A 305 -12.53 34.45 -21.76
N ARG A 306 -12.13 34.65 -20.50
CA ARG A 306 -11.43 33.65 -19.65
C ARG A 306 -12.33 32.50 -19.13
N TRP A 307 -13.19 31.96 -19.99
CA TRP A 307 -14.30 31.09 -19.61
C TRP A 307 -13.90 29.60 -19.56
N PHE A 308 -13.07 29.24 -18.58
CA PHE A 308 -12.58 27.86 -18.39
C PHE A 308 -13.67 26.77 -18.51
N ILE A 309 -14.86 27.00 -17.94
CA ILE A 309 -15.98 26.03 -17.97
C ILE A 309 -16.43 25.75 -19.41
N VAL A 310 -16.42 26.74 -20.31
CA VAL A 310 -16.80 26.56 -21.73
C VAL A 310 -15.81 25.62 -22.43
N ASN A 311 -14.51 25.86 -22.28
CA ASN A 311 -13.47 24.99 -22.81
C ASN A 311 -13.55 23.57 -22.22
N PHE A 312 -13.84 23.46 -20.92
CA PHE A 312 -13.93 22.18 -20.21
C PHE A 312 -15.19 21.39 -20.61
N THR A 313 -16.33 22.05 -20.81
CA THR A 313 -17.54 21.46 -21.40
C THR A 313 -17.28 20.99 -22.83
N ALA A 314 -16.59 21.79 -23.66
CA ALA A 314 -16.24 21.42 -25.02
C ALA A 314 -15.27 20.22 -25.07
N LEU A 315 -14.31 20.14 -24.14
CA LEU A 315 -13.43 18.99 -23.97
C LEU A 315 -14.25 17.72 -23.63
N ILE A 316 -15.11 17.78 -22.62
CA ILE A 316 -15.97 16.65 -22.22
C ILE A 316 -16.89 16.22 -23.37
N ALA A 317 -17.53 17.17 -24.06
CA ALA A 317 -18.41 16.87 -25.19
C ALA A 317 -17.63 16.25 -26.36
N THR A 318 -16.43 16.76 -26.67
CA THR A 318 -15.55 16.15 -27.69
C THR A 318 -15.18 14.71 -27.31
N ILE A 319 -14.81 14.46 -26.05
CA ILE A 319 -14.48 13.10 -25.57
C ILE A 319 -15.68 12.18 -25.73
N ILE A 320 -16.88 12.59 -25.30
CA ILE A 320 -18.11 11.78 -25.40
C ILE A 320 -18.43 11.44 -26.87
N VAL A 321 -18.39 12.44 -27.76
CA VAL A 321 -18.72 12.24 -29.19
C VAL A 321 -17.67 11.39 -29.90
N VAL A 322 -16.38 11.68 -29.71
CA VAL A 322 -15.29 10.93 -30.36
C VAL A 322 -15.19 9.51 -29.82
N PHE A 323 -15.36 9.29 -28.51
CA PHE A 323 -15.40 7.94 -27.92
C PHE A 323 -16.64 7.17 -28.39
N GLY A 324 -17.82 7.80 -28.41
CA GLY A 324 -19.05 7.20 -28.92
C GLY A 324 -18.88 6.72 -30.36
N TRP A 325 -18.43 7.60 -31.26
CA TRP A 325 -18.13 7.25 -32.65
C TRP A 325 -17.05 6.15 -32.77
N TYR A 326 -15.94 6.26 -32.03
CA TYR A 326 -14.87 5.27 -32.09
C TYR A 326 -15.33 3.89 -31.59
N SER A 327 -16.27 3.85 -30.64
CA SER A 327 -16.85 2.61 -30.10
C SER A 327 -17.79 1.89 -31.06
N THR A 328 -18.33 2.57 -32.08
CA THR A 328 -19.13 1.94 -33.15
C THR A 328 -18.29 1.38 -34.31
N LEU A 329 -16.95 1.46 -34.23
CA LEU A 329 -16.05 0.95 -35.26
C LEU A 329 -15.72 -0.53 -35.03
N GLU A 330 -16.48 -1.42 -35.66
CA GLU A 330 -16.11 -2.83 -35.80
C GLU A 330 -14.95 -2.97 -36.79
N ASN A 331 -13.82 -3.52 -36.32
CA ASN A 331 -12.60 -3.81 -37.09
C ASN A 331 -12.18 -2.71 -38.10
N PRO A 332 -11.93 -1.46 -37.65
CA PRO A 332 -11.62 -0.34 -38.55
C PRO A 332 -10.32 -0.52 -39.32
N ASN A 333 -10.39 -0.26 -40.64
CA ASN A 333 -9.22 -0.21 -41.52
C ASN A 333 -8.19 0.84 -41.07
N THR A 334 -6.92 0.60 -41.36
CA THR A 334 -5.77 1.47 -41.03
C THR A 334 -5.97 2.93 -41.42
N ASN A 335 -6.60 3.22 -42.56
CA ASN A 335 -6.92 4.58 -42.99
C ASN A 335 -7.87 5.32 -42.02
N ILE A 336 -8.88 4.62 -41.47
CA ILE A 336 -9.82 5.20 -40.50
C ILE A 336 -9.09 5.45 -39.16
N LEU A 337 -8.23 4.52 -38.75
CA LEU A 337 -7.39 4.65 -37.56
C LEU A 337 -6.40 5.82 -37.67
N ASN A 338 -5.72 5.98 -38.81
CA ASN A 338 -4.84 7.11 -39.11
C ASN A 338 -5.61 8.44 -39.05
N ASN A 339 -6.78 8.51 -39.68
CA ASN A 339 -7.62 9.71 -39.65
C ASN A 339 -8.10 10.02 -38.22
N ALA A 340 -8.53 9.03 -37.45
CA ALA A 340 -8.91 9.19 -36.04
C ALA A 340 -7.77 9.77 -35.21
N LEU A 341 -6.54 9.27 -35.37
CA LEU A 341 -5.35 9.80 -34.69
C LEU A 341 -5.11 11.28 -35.03
N ILE A 342 -5.24 11.66 -36.31
CA ILE A 342 -5.09 13.04 -36.78
C ILE A 342 -6.16 13.97 -36.20
N TYR A 343 -7.44 13.60 -36.23
CA TYR A 343 -8.52 14.39 -35.64
C TYR A 343 -8.40 14.53 -34.12
N CYS A 344 -7.98 13.45 -33.42
CA CYS A 344 -7.64 13.50 -32.00
C CYS A 344 -6.44 14.41 -31.72
N GLY A 345 -5.41 14.39 -32.57
CA GLY A 345 -4.23 15.24 -32.45
C GLY A 345 -4.54 16.73 -32.62
N PHE A 346 -5.31 17.10 -33.64
CA PHE A 346 -5.79 18.48 -33.79
C PHE A 346 -6.65 18.91 -32.59
N SER A 347 -7.55 18.06 -32.10
CA SER A 347 -8.35 18.34 -30.90
C SER A 347 -7.45 18.57 -29.67
N TYR A 348 -6.45 17.72 -29.47
CA TYR A 348 -5.45 17.84 -28.40
C TYR A 348 -4.70 19.18 -28.47
N PHE A 349 -4.24 19.59 -29.66
CA PHE A 349 -3.58 20.89 -29.83
C PHE A 349 -4.52 22.06 -29.54
N ILE A 350 -5.76 22.04 -30.04
CA ILE A 350 -6.75 23.11 -29.80
C ILE A 350 -7.01 23.28 -28.29
N PHE A 351 -7.29 22.19 -27.56
CA PHE A 351 -7.53 22.28 -26.11
C PHE A 351 -6.29 22.67 -25.32
N SER A 352 -5.12 22.13 -25.66
CA SER A 352 -3.87 22.48 -24.97
C SER A 352 -3.51 23.95 -25.15
N ILE A 353 -3.65 24.47 -26.38
CA ILE A 353 -3.47 25.89 -26.69
C ILE A 353 -4.52 26.73 -25.97
N ALA A 354 -5.79 26.31 -25.90
CA ALA A 354 -6.85 27.05 -25.20
C ALA A 354 -6.54 27.21 -23.69
N PHE A 355 -6.24 26.11 -22.99
CA PHE A 355 -5.90 26.17 -21.56
C PHE A 355 -4.64 27.00 -21.28
N ILE A 356 -3.67 27.03 -22.19
CA ILE A 356 -2.46 27.86 -22.07
C ILE A 356 -2.77 29.35 -22.35
N ILE A 357 -3.48 29.66 -23.44
CA ILE A 357 -3.84 31.03 -23.85
C ILE A 357 -4.67 31.74 -22.78
N ASN A 358 -5.61 31.02 -22.15
CA ASN A 358 -6.50 31.51 -21.09
C ASN A 358 -5.77 32.26 -19.96
N ASN A 359 -4.51 31.90 -19.69
CA ASN A 359 -3.67 32.55 -18.68
C ASN A 359 -2.54 33.40 -19.27
N VAL A 360 -1.91 32.95 -20.36
CA VAL A 360 -0.79 33.66 -21.01
C VAL A 360 -1.20 35.02 -21.58
N VAL A 361 -2.41 35.15 -22.13
CA VAL A 361 -2.92 36.44 -22.65
C VAL A 361 -3.30 37.37 -21.50
N HIS A 362 -4.03 36.85 -20.51
CA HIS A 362 -4.53 37.65 -19.37
C HIS A 362 -3.52 37.82 -18.20
N LYS A 363 -2.25 37.45 -18.40
CA LYS A 363 -1.14 37.56 -17.43
C LYS A 363 -1.34 36.86 -16.09
N ASN A 364 -2.21 35.85 -16.03
CA ASN A 364 -2.60 35.18 -14.78
C ASN A 364 -1.64 34.03 -14.42
N LYS A 365 -1.55 33.73 -13.12
CA LYS A 365 -1.02 32.44 -12.64
C LYS A 365 -2.00 31.32 -13.01
N PHE A 366 -1.46 30.15 -13.33
CA PHE A 366 -2.26 28.97 -13.62
C PHE A 366 -2.87 28.40 -12.34
N SER A 367 -4.18 28.16 -12.37
CA SER A 367 -4.87 27.45 -11.29
C SER A 367 -4.62 25.94 -11.35
N ASN A 368 -4.77 25.25 -10.22
CA ASN A 368 -4.61 23.80 -10.15
C ASN A 368 -5.58 23.04 -11.08
N TYR A 369 -6.78 23.58 -11.34
CA TYR A 369 -7.76 22.97 -12.24
C TYR A 369 -7.44 23.21 -13.73
N GLU A 370 -6.86 24.36 -14.10
CA GLU A 370 -6.36 24.59 -15.47
C GLU A 370 -5.14 23.71 -15.77
N ILE A 371 -4.22 23.55 -14.82
CA ILE A 371 -3.11 22.59 -14.92
C ILE A 371 -3.69 21.16 -15.03
N GLY A 372 -4.63 20.79 -14.16
CA GLY A 372 -5.30 19.48 -14.19
C GLY A 372 -5.99 19.17 -15.52
N ALA A 373 -6.63 20.16 -16.15
CA ALA A 373 -7.26 19.99 -17.47
C ALA A 373 -6.24 19.79 -18.60
N LEU A 374 -5.12 20.52 -18.59
CA LEU A 374 -4.03 20.38 -19.57
C LEU A 374 -3.26 19.05 -19.43
N LEU A 375 -3.04 18.59 -18.19
CA LEU A 375 -2.49 17.26 -17.93
C LEU A 375 -3.47 16.16 -18.38
N SER A 376 -4.76 16.34 -18.11
CA SER A 376 -5.83 15.41 -18.53
C SER A 376 -5.96 15.32 -20.05
N SER A 377 -5.92 16.44 -20.80
CA SER A 377 -5.99 16.41 -22.26
C SER A 377 -4.82 15.64 -22.87
N THR A 378 -3.62 15.77 -22.29
CA THR A 378 -2.44 14.99 -22.73
C THR A 378 -2.60 13.51 -22.38
N ALA A 379 -3.03 13.18 -21.17
CA ALA A 379 -3.23 11.78 -20.75
C ALA A 379 -4.31 11.06 -21.59
N LEU A 380 -5.38 11.76 -21.96
CA LEU A 380 -6.43 11.23 -22.84
C LEU A 380 -5.95 11.02 -24.27
N TYR A 381 -5.23 12.00 -24.85
CA TYR A 381 -4.65 11.85 -26.19
C TYR A 381 -3.59 10.74 -26.24
N PHE A 382 -2.78 10.63 -25.18
CA PHE A 382 -1.84 9.52 -25.00
C PHE A 382 -2.56 8.16 -25.00
N ALA A 383 -3.62 8.00 -24.20
CA ALA A 383 -4.34 6.74 -24.07
C ALA A 383 -5.02 6.30 -25.38
N ILE A 384 -5.76 7.20 -26.05
CA ILE A 384 -6.40 6.86 -27.33
C ILE A 384 -5.38 6.67 -28.45
N GLY A 385 -4.30 7.47 -28.45
CA GLY A 385 -3.22 7.36 -29.43
C GLY A 385 -2.46 6.04 -29.32
N CYS A 386 -2.11 5.59 -28.11
CA CYS A 386 -1.52 4.28 -27.89
C CYS A 386 -2.46 3.14 -28.33
N HIS A 387 -3.77 3.22 -28.03
CA HIS A 387 -4.74 2.22 -28.45
C HIS A 387 -4.92 2.16 -29.98
N ILE A 388 -4.89 3.31 -30.66
CA ILE A 388 -4.96 3.40 -32.12
C ILE A 388 -3.66 2.87 -32.76
N ILE A 389 -2.49 3.32 -32.29
CA ILE A 389 -1.19 2.94 -32.87
C ILE A 389 -0.92 1.44 -32.67
N HIS A 390 -1.28 0.86 -31.53
CA HIS A 390 -1.21 -0.59 -31.30
C HIS A 390 -1.99 -1.41 -32.36
N ARG A 391 -3.08 -0.86 -32.92
CA ARG A 391 -3.85 -1.48 -34.01
C ARG A 391 -3.29 -1.20 -35.41
N ILE A 392 -2.41 -0.21 -35.58
CA ILE A 392 -1.78 0.16 -36.86
C ILE A 392 -0.42 -0.54 -37.00
N ASN A 393 0.49 -0.24 -36.08
CA ASN A 393 1.75 -0.95 -35.85
C ASN A 393 2.25 -0.61 -34.42
N PRO A 394 2.35 -1.58 -33.50
CA PRO A 394 2.91 -1.40 -32.16
C PRO A 394 4.30 -0.74 -32.12
N ASP A 395 5.16 -0.95 -33.12
CA ASP A 395 6.55 -0.45 -33.13
C ASP A 395 6.65 1.07 -32.96
N TYR A 396 5.63 1.84 -33.32
CA TYR A 396 5.61 3.30 -33.23
C TYR A 396 5.04 3.84 -31.90
N MET A 397 4.56 2.99 -30.99
CA MET A 397 3.94 3.44 -29.74
C MET A 397 4.91 4.22 -28.84
N GLY A 398 6.19 3.81 -28.76
CA GLY A 398 7.20 4.54 -28.00
C GLY A 398 7.63 5.86 -28.68
N LEU A 399 7.74 5.86 -30.02
CA LEU A 399 8.00 7.10 -30.78
C LEU A 399 6.90 8.14 -30.53
N PHE A 400 5.63 7.73 -30.55
CA PHE A 400 4.49 8.58 -30.21
C PHE A 400 4.58 9.15 -28.79
N SER A 401 4.94 8.32 -27.80
CA SER A 401 5.12 8.75 -26.40
C SER A 401 6.23 9.81 -26.26
N ILE A 402 7.39 9.60 -26.90
CA ILE A 402 8.50 10.57 -26.94
C ILE A 402 8.06 11.87 -27.64
N THR A 403 7.38 11.78 -28.78
CA THR A 403 6.88 12.96 -29.52
C THR A 403 5.91 13.77 -28.66
N LEU A 404 5.01 13.12 -27.92
CA LEU A 404 4.09 13.81 -27.02
C LEU A 404 4.83 14.44 -25.81
N GLY A 405 5.86 13.78 -25.28
CA GLY A 405 6.75 14.35 -24.27
C GLY A 405 7.48 15.61 -24.78
N PHE A 406 8.00 15.57 -26.02
CA PHE A 406 8.66 16.70 -26.66
C PHE A 406 7.70 17.89 -26.88
N ILE A 407 6.45 17.63 -27.29
CA ILE A 407 5.41 18.67 -27.40
C ILE A 407 5.15 19.35 -26.05
N ASN A 408 5.14 18.60 -24.95
CA ASN A 408 4.96 19.17 -23.60
C ASN A 408 6.18 19.97 -23.14
N ILE A 409 7.41 19.57 -23.52
CA ILE A 409 8.63 20.38 -23.34
C ILE A 409 8.55 21.68 -24.16
N LEU A 410 8.05 21.62 -25.40
CA LEU A 410 7.88 22.80 -26.26
C LEU A 410 6.86 23.79 -25.67
N PHE A 411 5.76 23.31 -25.08
CA PHE A 411 4.84 24.14 -24.30
C PHE A 411 5.53 24.75 -23.07
N ALA A 412 6.27 23.95 -22.29
CA ALA A 412 7.00 24.43 -21.10
C ALA A 412 8.04 25.51 -21.46
N TYR A 413 8.81 25.31 -22.53
CA TYR A 413 9.78 26.29 -23.05
C TYR A 413 9.10 27.57 -23.53
N THR A 414 7.99 27.46 -24.26
CA THR A 414 7.22 28.60 -24.76
C THR A 414 6.65 29.44 -23.62
N ILE A 415 6.11 28.77 -22.59
CA ILE A 415 5.64 29.43 -21.36
C ILE A 415 6.82 30.09 -20.63
N TYR A 416 7.91 29.38 -20.37
CA TYR A 416 9.09 29.93 -19.68
C TYR A 416 9.70 31.17 -20.38
N LYS A 417 9.84 31.11 -21.72
CA LYS A 417 10.41 32.20 -22.52
C LYS A 417 9.53 33.46 -22.49
N LYS A 418 8.21 33.30 -22.40
CA LYS A 418 7.23 34.39 -22.42
C LYS A 418 6.80 34.85 -21.01
N TYR A 419 6.89 33.99 -20.00
CA TYR A 419 6.51 34.19 -18.60
C TYR A 419 7.50 33.52 -17.65
N ARG A 420 8.36 34.32 -17.01
CA ARG A 420 9.38 33.84 -16.06
C ARG A 420 8.85 33.52 -14.65
N PHE A 421 7.55 33.73 -14.39
CA PHE A 421 7.02 33.85 -13.02
C PHE A 421 6.20 32.66 -12.50
N ASP A 422 5.56 31.86 -13.35
CA ASP A 422 4.80 30.69 -12.90
C ASP A 422 5.59 29.40 -13.10
N LYS A 423 6.31 29.00 -12.06
CA LYS A 423 7.11 27.78 -12.06
C LYS A 423 6.25 26.51 -11.99
N ASN A 424 5.01 26.59 -11.52
CA ASN A 424 4.20 25.40 -11.22
C ASN A 424 3.79 24.67 -12.50
N ILE A 425 3.25 25.39 -13.50
CA ILE A 425 2.93 24.78 -14.80
C ILE A 425 4.19 24.29 -15.54
N ILE A 426 5.31 25.01 -15.44
CA ILE A 426 6.57 24.61 -16.09
C ILE A 426 7.06 23.29 -15.49
N TYR A 427 7.07 23.14 -14.16
CA TYR A 427 7.41 21.87 -13.51
C TYR A 427 6.38 20.76 -13.77
N ALA A 428 5.09 21.09 -13.89
CA ALA A 428 4.05 20.11 -14.25
C ALA A 428 4.23 19.55 -15.67
N LEU A 429 4.53 20.40 -16.65
CA LEU A 429 4.78 19.99 -18.04
C LEU A 429 6.10 19.24 -18.21
N ILE A 430 7.16 19.66 -17.52
CA ILE A 430 8.44 18.91 -17.48
C ILE A 430 8.25 17.56 -16.81
N GLY A 431 7.49 17.50 -15.70
CA GLY A 431 7.15 16.25 -15.01
C GLY A 431 6.35 15.30 -15.90
N LEU A 432 5.33 15.82 -16.61
CA LEU A 432 4.54 15.06 -17.58
C LEU A 432 5.40 14.53 -18.74
N ALA A 433 6.29 15.36 -19.30
CA ALA A 433 7.19 14.94 -20.36
C ALA A 433 8.18 13.86 -19.89
N LEU A 434 8.70 13.96 -18.65
CA LEU A 434 9.51 12.92 -18.02
C LEU A 434 8.71 11.63 -17.83
N THR A 435 7.45 11.71 -17.39
CA THR A 435 6.56 10.54 -17.28
C THR A 435 6.29 9.88 -18.64
N LEU A 436 6.12 10.66 -19.72
CA LEU A 436 5.96 10.11 -21.08
C LEU A 436 7.24 9.46 -21.60
N ALA A 437 8.42 10.05 -21.35
CA ALA A 437 9.71 9.44 -21.65
C ALA A 437 9.93 8.15 -20.85
N THR A 438 9.54 8.14 -19.58
CA THR A 438 9.54 6.96 -18.70
C THR A 438 8.65 5.84 -19.24
N VAL A 439 7.38 6.14 -19.54
CA VAL A 439 6.38 5.18 -20.01
C VAL A 439 6.64 4.70 -21.45
N THR A 440 7.48 5.39 -22.21
CA THR A 440 8.01 4.89 -23.50
C THR A 440 8.69 3.52 -23.34
N LEU A 441 9.45 3.33 -22.26
CA LEU A 441 10.29 2.16 -22.06
C LEU A 441 9.47 0.86 -21.88
N PRO A 442 8.46 0.78 -20.97
CA PRO A 442 7.54 -0.37 -20.89
C PRO A 442 6.58 -0.54 -22.06
N ILE A 443 6.55 0.42 -23.01
CA ILE A 443 5.72 0.34 -24.22
C ILE A 443 6.53 -0.18 -25.41
N GLN A 444 7.83 0.11 -25.48
CA GLN A 444 8.71 -0.27 -26.59
C GLN A 444 9.53 -1.53 -26.32
N PHE A 445 9.76 -1.89 -25.05
CA PHE A 445 10.56 -3.05 -24.64
C PHE A 445 9.72 -4.05 -23.84
N GLU A 446 9.95 -5.35 -24.08
CA GLU A 446 9.20 -6.43 -23.44
C GLU A 446 9.95 -7.08 -22.26
N GLY A 447 9.19 -7.62 -21.29
CA GLY A 447 9.70 -8.40 -20.16
C GLY A 447 10.82 -7.73 -19.35
N ASN A 448 11.88 -8.48 -19.08
CA ASN A 448 13.07 -8.09 -18.31
C ASN A 448 13.56 -6.64 -18.46
N TYR A 449 13.56 -6.11 -19.68
CA TYR A 449 14.04 -4.75 -19.96
C TYR A 449 13.23 -3.69 -19.20
N ILE A 450 11.92 -3.91 -19.01
CA ILE A 450 11.02 -3.05 -18.24
C ILE A 450 11.52 -2.93 -16.79
N THR A 451 11.76 -4.08 -16.16
CA THR A 451 12.24 -4.17 -14.78
C THR A 451 13.61 -3.50 -14.61
N ILE A 452 14.53 -3.68 -15.58
CA ILE A 452 15.83 -3.02 -15.61
C ILE A 452 15.69 -1.50 -15.69
N PHE A 453 14.85 -0.98 -16.60
CA PHE A 453 14.66 0.45 -16.78
C PHE A 453 14.06 1.11 -15.54
N TRP A 454 12.97 0.58 -14.98
CA TRP A 454 12.36 1.11 -13.76
C TRP A 454 13.29 1.00 -12.54
N ALA A 455 14.11 -0.05 -12.44
CA ALA A 455 15.13 -0.17 -11.39
C ALA A 455 16.17 0.96 -11.46
N CYS A 456 16.69 1.26 -12.65
CA CYS A 456 17.65 2.35 -12.88
C CYS A 456 17.02 3.74 -12.67
N GLU A 457 15.80 3.94 -13.18
CA GLU A 457 15.08 5.21 -13.07
C GLU A 457 14.75 5.57 -11.62
N ALA A 458 14.31 4.61 -10.80
CA ALA A 458 14.06 4.84 -9.38
C ALA A 458 15.29 5.42 -8.66
N VAL A 459 16.49 4.88 -8.93
CA VAL A 459 17.76 5.39 -8.38
C VAL A 459 18.05 6.82 -8.88
N LEU A 460 17.80 7.09 -10.16
CA LEU A 460 17.97 8.42 -10.77
C LEU A 460 17.01 9.45 -10.15
N LEU A 461 15.74 9.09 -9.95
CA LEU A 461 14.74 9.94 -9.28
C LEU A 461 15.13 10.22 -7.83
N PHE A 462 15.60 9.21 -7.08
CA PHE A 462 16.10 9.41 -5.72
C PHE A 462 17.35 10.29 -5.67
N TRP A 463 18.25 10.19 -6.65
CA TRP A 463 19.43 11.05 -6.77
C TRP A 463 19.03 12.50 -7.12
N LEU A 464 18.14 12.70 -8.09
CA LEU A 464 17.58 14.00 -8.45
C LEU A 464 16.85 14.65 -7.26
N SER A 465 16.17 13.86 -6.44
CA SER A 465 15.51 14.38 -5.23
C SER A 465 16.50 14.97 -4.22
N GLN A 466 17.73 14.46 -4.14
CA GLN A 466 18.79 15.02 -3.29
C GLN A 466 19.40 16.29 -3.87
N LYS A 467 19.49 16.40 -5.20
CA LYS A 467 19.99 17.59 -5.89
C LYS A 467 18.99 18.74 -5.94
N SER A 468 17.69 18.45 -6.01
CA SER A 468 16.61 19.44 -6.19
C SER A 468 15.87 19.81 -4.91
N ASN A 469 15.95 18.99 -3.85
CA ASN A 469 15.13 19.10 -2.64
C ASN A 469 13.60 19.06 -2.89
N MET A 470 13.16 18.56 -4.06
CA MET A 470 11.75 18.50 -4.44
C MET A 470 11.14 17.15 -4.03
N LYS A 471 10.24 17.18 -3.04
CA LYS A 471 9.53 15.99 -2.48
C LYS A 471 8.82 15.12 -3.53
N GLY A 472 8.46 15.69 -4.68
CA GLY A 472 7.85 14.95 -5.79
C GLY A 472 8.73 13.84 -6.35
N PHE A 473 10.05 14.05 -6.46
CA PHE A 473 10.97 13.02 -6.96
C PHE A 473 11.13 11.86 -5.97
N THR A 474 11.07 12.10 -4.65
CA THR A 474 11.00 11.03 -3.66
C THR A 474 9.76 10.15 -3.86
N LEU A 475 8.59 10.77 -4.07
CA LEU A 475 7.34 10.03 -4.27
C LEU A 475 7.34 9.26 -5.58
N ALA A 476 7.80 9.88 -6.68
CA ALA A 476 7.96 9.22 -7.97
C ALA A 476 8.94 8.02 -7.88
N GLY A 477 10.10 8.20 -7.25
CA GLY A 477 11.08 7.11 -7.07
C GLY A 477 10.53 5.94 -6.25
N ILE A 478 9.71 6.20 -5.22
CA ILE A 478 9.01 5.14 -4.46
C ILE A 478 8.02 4.39 -5.37
N ILE A 479 7.22 5.11 -6.16
CA ILE A 479 6.23 4.51 -7.07
C ILE A 479 6.95 3.65 -8.12
N VAL A 480 7.97 4.19 -8.79
CA VAL A 480 8.75 3.47 -9.82
C VAL A 480 9.50 2.27 -9.22
N GLN A 481 9.99 2.33 -7.98
CA GLN A 481 10.62 1.18 -7.32
C GLN A 481 9.63 0.08 -6.91
N ILE A 482 8.39 0.45 -6.56
CA ILE A 482 7.29 -0.52 -6.33
C ILE A 482 6.87 -1.16 -7.66
N LEU A 483 6.75 -0.37 -8.72
CA LEU A 483 6.45 -0.85 -10.07
C LEU A 483 7.54 -1.82 -10.58
N ALA A 484 8.82 -1.48 -10.42
CA ALA A 484 9.95 -2.37 -10.72
C ALA A 484 9.89 -3.69 -9.92
N PHE A 485 9.46 -3.66 -8.66
CA PHE A 485 9.28 -4.88 -7.86
C PHE A 485 8.14 -5.76 -8.37
N ILE A 486 7.02 -5.16 -8.79
CA ILE A 486 5.89 -5.89 -9.41
C ILE A 486 6.32 -6.51 -10.74
N SER A 487 7.05 -5.76 -11.57
CA SER A 487 7.60 -6.23 -12.84
C SER A 487 8.56 -7.42 -12.62
N LEU A 488 9.46 -7.33 -11.63
CA LEU A 488 10.34 -8.45 -11.26
C LEU A 488 9.56 -9.70 -10.79
N ILE A 489 8.43 -9.54 -10.11
CA ILE A 489 7.57 -10.69 -9.73
C ILE A 489 6.99 -11.36 -10.98
N MET A 490 6.62 -10.60 -12.00
CA MET A 490 6.12 -11.13 -13.28
C MET A 490 7.23 -11.85 -14.05
N ASP A 491 8.43 -11.27 -14.14
CA ASP A 491 9.61 -11.94 -14.72
C ASP A 491 9.95 -13.26 -13.98
N ILE A 492 9.89 -13.25 -12.65
CA ILE A 492 10.11 -14.44 -11.81
C ILE A 492 9.01 -15.50 -12.02
N GLN A 493 7.74 -15.11 -12.23
CA GLN A 493 6.65 -16.05 -12.51
C GLN A 493 6.84 -16.72 -13.87
N TYR A 494 7.23 -15.97 -14.90
CA TYR A 494 7.57 -16.53 -16.21
C TYR A 494 8.79 -17.47 -16.12
N TYR A 495 9.80 -17.09 -15.32
CA TYR A 495 10.98 -17.92 -15.10
C TYR A 495 10.69 -19.23 -14.36
N ALA A 496 9.85 -19.18 -13.32
CA ALA A 496 9.47 -20.34 -12.51
C ALA A 496 8.50 -21.31 -13.21
N ALA A 497 7.98 -20.95 -14.39
CA ALA A 497 7.18 -21.82 -15.25
C ALA A 497 8.02 -22.64 -16.25
N ASP A 498 9.36 -22.60 -16.14
CA ASP A 498 10.33 -23.21 -17.06
C ASP A 498 10.16 -22.79 -18.55
N GLN A 499 9.50 -21.64 -18.81
CA GLN A 499 9.23 -21.09 -20.15
C GLN A 499 10.43 -20.32 -20.76
N VAL A 500 11.65 -20.62 -20.31
CA VAL A 500 12.86 -19.84 -20.62
C VAL A 500 13.95 -20.77 -21.18
N PRO A 501 14.56 -20.48 -22.35
CA PRO A 501 15.57 -21.36 -22.95
C PRO A 501 16.83 -21.49 -22.10
N TYR A 502 17.35 -22.71 -21.94
CA TYR A 502 18.55 -22.99 -21.15
C TYR A 502 19.80 -22.26 -21.69
N VAL A 503 20.47 -21.50 -20.82
CA VAL A 503 21.69 -20.74 -21.11
C VAL A 503 22.80 -21.20 -20.16
N PHE A 504 24.02 -21.33 -20.68
CA PHE A 504 25.20 -21.77 -19.92
C PHE A 504 25.62 -20.76 -18.83
N MET A 505 25.71 -19.48 -19.18
CA MET A 505 25.95 -18.36 -18.25
C MET A 505 24.69 -18.00 -17.45
N PHE A 506 24.64 -16.82 -16.83
CA PHE A 506 23.48 -16.38 -16.04
C PHE A 506 22.24 -16.15 -16.90
N ASN A 507 21.07 -16.52 -16.37
CA ASN A 507 19.80 -16.21 -17.03
C ASN A 507 19.52 -14.68 -17.03
N LEU A 508 18.86 -14.15 -18.06
CA LEU A 508 18.48 -12.73 -18.11
C LEU A 508 17.59 -12.34 -16.91
N ASN A 509 16.68 -13.22 -16.49
CA ASN A 509 15.83 -13.02 -15.30
C ASN A 509 16.67 -12.85 -14.01
N PHE A 510 17.77 -13.60 -13.90
CA PHE A 510 18.70 -13.50 -12.78
C PHE A 510 19.51 -12.19 -12.83
N ILE A 511 19.97 -11.78 -14.02
CA ILE A 511 20.67 -10.50 -14.23
C ILE A 511 19.74 -9.31 -13.90
N THR A 512 18.50 -9.33 -14.38
CA THR A 512 17.45 -8.36 -14.04
C THR A 512 17.22 -8.27 -12.54
N GLY A 513 17.12 -9.42 -11.87
CA GLY A 513 17.01 -9.49 -10.42
C GLY A 513 18.22 -8.91 -9.67
N LEU A 514 19.45 -9.16 -10.16
CA LEU A 514 20.67 -8.55 -9.60
C LEU A 514 20.69 -7.03 -9.80
N ILE A 515 20.26 -6.51 -10.96
CA ILE A 515 20.13 -5.08 -11.22
C ILE A 515 19.10 -4.45 -10.29
N PHE A 516 17.95 -5.11 -10.07
CA PHE A 516 16.96 -4.63 -9.12
C PHE A 516 17.47 -4.62 -7.66
N ILE A 517 18.19 -5.67 -7.22
CA ILE A 517 18.91 -5.66 -5.92
C ILE A 517 19.90 -4.49 -5.87
N GLY A 518 20.65 -4.22 -6.95
CA GLY A 518 21.52 -3.06 -7.09
C GLY A 518 20.80 -1.73 -6.92
N SER A 519 19.57 -1.62 -7.43
CA SER A 519 18.71 -0.43 -7.23
C SER A 519 18.31 -0.24 -5.77
N LEU A 520 17.97 -1.33 -5.07
CA LEU A 520 17.61 -1.30 -3.66
C LEU A 520 18.82 -0.90 -2.80
N LEU A 521 20.00 -1.47 -3.06
CA LEU A 521 21.23 -1.13 -2.32
C LEU A 521 21.68 0.32 -2.60
N SER A 522 21.60 0.77 -3.85
CA SER A 522 21.84 2.17 -4.22
C SER A 522 20.85 3.11 -3.52
N THR A 523 19.58 2.73 -3.43
CA THR A 523 18.55 3.48 -2.71
C THR A 523 18.85 3.53 -1.21
N HIS A 524 19.24 2.41 -0.59
CA HIS A 524 19.64 2.36 0.82
C HIS A 524 20.83 3.29 1.10
N TRP A 525 21.83 3.30 0.22
CA TRP A 525 23.01 4.16 0.29
C TRP A 525 22.68 5.64 0.08
N LEU A 526 21.84 5.98 -0.91
CA LEU A 526 21.32 7.34 -1.10
C LEU A 526 20.61 7.83 0.17
N PHE A 527 19.71 7.01 0.74
CA PHE A 527 19.00 7.29 1.99
C PHE A 527 19.87 7.10 3.25
N SER A 528 21.18 6.88 3.11
CA SER A 528 22.14 7.01 4.22
C SER A 528 22.62 8.46 4.39
N ARG A 529 22.73 9.25 3.31
CA ARG A 529 23.49 10.50 3.27
C ARG A 529 22.71 11.79 3.61
N HIS A 530 21.40 11.84 3.35
CA HIS A 530 20.57 13.05 3.56
C HIS A 530 19.31 12.72 4.36
N ASP A 531 18.90 13.61 5.29
CA ASP A 531 17.69 13.47 6.11
C ASP A 531 16.50 14.21 5.54
N PHE A 532 15.40 13.49 5.33
CA PHE A 532 14.13 14.02 4.87
C PHE A 532 12.96 13.30 5.55
N SER A 533 11.92 14.05 5.86
CA SER A 533 10.59 13.54 6.23
C SER A 533 9.55 14.25 5.37
N PHE A 534 8.49 13.55 5.00
CA PHE A 534 7.35 14.15 4.31
C PHE A 534 6.04 13.54 4.76
N ARG A 535 5.01 14.38 4.76
CA ARG A 535 3.62 14.03 5.06
C ARG A 535 2.80 14.33 3.81
N TYR A 536 2.05 13.37 3.31
CA TYR A 536 1.27 13.50 2.08
C TYR A 536 -0.02 12.69 2.23
N PHE A 537 -1.19 13.33 2.06
CA PHE A 537 -2.50 12.74 2.39
C PHE A 537 -2.48 11.95 3.70
N GLU A 538 -2.14 12.66 4.79
CA GLU A 538 -2.03 12.19 6.18
C GLU A 538 -0.92 11.16 6.47
N LEU A 539 -0.48 10.38 5.49
CA LEU A 539 0.57 9.36 5.62
C LEU A 539 1.94 9.98 5.94
N ASP A 540 2.60 9.41 6.95
CA ASP A 540 3.78 9.95 7.61
C ASP A 540 5.05 9.17 7.19
N PHE A 541 5.60 9.51 6.02
CA PHE A 541 6.68 8.75 5.37
C PHE A 541 8.04 8.99 6.04
N LYS A 542 8.42 8.05 6.92
CA LYS A 542 9.66 8.08 7.68
C LYS A 542 10.81 7.39 6.94
N LYS A 543 11.83 8.16 6.54
CA LYS A 543 13.11 7.72 5.93
C LYS A 543 13.65 6.41 6.53
N LYS A 544 13.69 6.31 7.87
CA LYS A 544 14.21 5.15 8.59
C LYS A 544 13.44 3.86 8.28
N SER A 545 12.11 3.94 8.13
CA SER A 545 11.26 2.79 7.78
C SER A 545 11.51 2.34 6.34
N TYR A 546 11.50 3.26 5.37
CA TYR A 546 11.74 2.92 3.96
C TYR A 546 13.13 2.31 3.74
N ARG A 547 14.18 2.90 4.37
CA ARG A 547 15.55 2.38 4.28
C ARG A 547 15.73 0.98 4.88
N ILE A 548 14.93 0.61 5.89
CA ILE A 548 14.89 -0.74 6.47
C ILE A 548 14.13 -1.70 5.54
N LEU A 549 12.97 -1.28 5.00
CA LEU A 549 12.18 -2.07 4.06
C LEU A 549 13.01 -2.45 2.83
N VAL A 550 13.63 -1.46 2.18
CA VAL A 550 14.48 -1.63 0.99
C VAL A 550 15.67 -2.57 1.26
N PHE A 551 16.30 -2.48 2.44
CA PHE A 551 17.39 -3.38 2.84
C PHE A 551 16.91 -4.82 3.05
N ASN A 552 15.80 -5.00 3.76
CA ASN A 552 15.23 -6.32 4.01
C ASN A 552 14.77 -6.98 2.70
N LEU A 553 14.21 -6.20 1.76
CA LEU A 553 13.81 -6.68 0.44
C LEU A 553 15.04 -7.13 -0.39
N ALA A 554 16.12 -6.35 -0.38
CA ALA A 554 17.37 -6.73 -1.04
C ALA A 554 17.97 -8.03 -0.45
N LEU A 555 17.87 -8.24 0.87
CA LEU A 555 18.31 -9.46 1.53
C LEU A 555 17.46 -10.68 1.13
N ILE A 556 16.13 -10.53 1.12
CA ILE A 556 15.18 -11.57 0.69
C ILE A 556 15.41 -11.96 -0.77
N LEU A 557 15.54 -10.98 -1.67
CA LEU A 557 15.79 -11.23 -3.08
C LEU A 557 17.19 -11.83 -3.33
N GLY A 558 18.19 -11.41 -2.55
CA GLY A 558 19.53 -12.01 -2.55
C GLY A 558 19.59 -13.47 -2.06
N TYR A 559 18.51 -13.98 -1.45
CA TYR A 559 18.29 -15.41 -1.18
C TYR A 559 17.46 -16.08 -2.29
N ALA A 560 16.35 -15.45 -2.69
CA ALA A 560 15.38 -16.05 -3.60
C ALA A 560 15.90 -16.20 -5.05
N LEU A 561 16.57 -15.17 -5.59
CA LEU A 561 17.02 -15.18 -6.98
C LEU A 561 18.11 -16.22 -7.26
N PRO A 562 19.17 -16.38 -6.42
CA PRO A 562 20.16 -17.42 -6.66
C PRO A 562 19.62 -18.83 -6.38
N LEU A 563 18.63 -18.98 -5.49
CA LEU A 563 17.91 -20.25 -5.31
C LEU A 563 17.14 -20.67 -6.57
N LEU A 564 16.54 -19.70 -7.28
CA LEU A 564 15.87 -19.95 -8.57
C LEU A 564 16.86 -20.29 -9.68
N GLU A 565 17.98 -19.55 -9.80
CA GLU A 565 19.06 -19.88 -10.76
C GLU A 565 19.64 -21.29 -10.49
N VAL A 566 19.83 -21.67 -9.22
CA VAL A 566 20.26 -23.02 -8.81
C VAL A 566 19.22 -24.09 -9.16
N HIS A 567 17.92 -23.82 -8.97
CA HIS A 567 16.85 -24.72 -9.37
C HIS A 567 16.80 -24.92 -10.88
N TYR A 568 16.88 -23.83 -11.64
CA TYR A 568 16.83 -23.84 -13.10
C TYR A 568 18.00 -24.62 -13.69
N LYS A 569 19.22 -24.40 -13.18
CA LYS A 569 20.40 -25.15 -13.63
C LYS A 569 20.40 -26.60 -13.17
N SER A 570 19.90 -26.92 -11.97
CA SER A 570 19.82 -28.33 -11.58
C SER A 570 18.82 -29.09 -12.48
N ASN A 571 17.62 -28.55 -12.69
CA ASN A 571 16.65 -29.07 -13.67
C ASN A 571 17.27 -29.28 -15.07
N ALA A 572 18.11 -28.35 -15.55
CA ALA A 572 18.73 -28.39 -16.87
C ALA A 572 19.77 -29.52 -17.03
N TYR A 573 20.57 -29.79 -15.99
CA TYR A 573 21.75 -30.66 -16.08
C TYR A 573 21.57 -32.04 -15.43
N PHE A 574 20.60 -32.24 -14.53
CA PHE A 574 20.39 -33.53 -13.87
C PHE A 574 18.94 -34.03 -14.02
N THR A 575 18.80 -35.28 -14.44
CA THR A 575 17.52 -35.99 -14.58
C THR A 575 17.00 -36.56 -13.25
N ASN A 576 17.84 -36.68 -12.23
CA ASN A 576 17.48 -37.19 -10.91
C ASN A 576 16.89 -36.05 -10.05
N ALA A 577 15.64 -36.22 -9.59
CA ALA A 577 14.96 -35.18 -8.81
C ALA A 577 15.52 -35.08 -7.39
N GLY A 578 16.12 -36.15 -6.84
CA GLY A 578 16.87 -36.11 -5.59
C GLY A 578 18.09 -35.19 -5.67
N THR A 579 18.90 -35.32 -6.72
CA THR A 579 19.98 -34.37 -7.05
C THR A 579 19.44 -32.93 -7.17
N ASN A 580 18.31 -32.73 -7.87
CA ASN A 580 17.75 -31.40 -8.10
C ASN A 580 17.22 -30.72 -6.83
N MET A 581 16.61 -31.48 -5.92
CA MET A 581 16.23 -30.98 -4.60
C MET A 581 17.46 -30.76 -3.69
N PHE A 582 18.50 -31.59 -3.82
CA PHE A 582 19.72 -31.44 -3.05
C PHE A 582 20.46 -30.13 -3.32
N PHE A 583 20.64 -29.72 -4.57
CA PHE A 583 21.33 -28.45 -4.87
C PHE A 583 20.61 -27.22 -4.29
N LYS A 584 19.27 -27.22 -4.28
CA LYS A 584 18.44 -26.19 -3.61
C LYS A 584 18.71 -26.16 -2.09
N TYR A 585 18.74 -27.32 -1.46
CA TYR A 585 19.01 -27.47 -0.02
C TYR A 585 20.45 -27.12 0.38
N LEU A 586 21.43 -27.49 -0.44
CA LEU A 586 22.84 -27.12 -0.26
C LEU A 586 23.03 -25.60 -0.35
N TYR A 587 22.42 -24.94 -1.35
CA TYR A 587 22.41 -23.47 -1.44
C TYR A 587 21.80 -22.84 -0.17
N HIS A 588 20.65 -23.35 0.30
CA HIS A 588 20.02 -22.87 1.53
C HIS A 588 20.94 -22.99 2.75
N MET A 589 21.63 -24.12 2.92
CA MET A 589 22.58 -24.31 4.03
C MET A 589 23.84 -23.44 3.90
N LEU A 590 24.34 -23.19 2.69
CA LEU A 590 25.45 -22.25 2.44
C LEU A 590 25.06 -20.81 2.78
N TYR A 591 23.93 -20.33 2.23
CA TYR A 591 23.43 -18.97 2.46
C TYR A 591 23.14 -18.71 3.95
N THR A 592 22.41 -19.62 4.61
CA THR A 592 22.07 -19.45 6.02
C THR A 592 23.30 -19.51 6.93
N SER A 593 24.31 -20.36 6.62
CA SER A 593 25.57 -20.37 7.34
C SER A 593 26.36 -19.06 7.19
N ALA A 594 26.44 -18.51 5.97
CA ALA A 594 27.10 -17.23 5.71
C ALA A 594 26.39 -16.06 6.42
N LEU A 595 25.06 -16.04 6.37
CA LEU A 595 24.24 -15.07 7.10
C LEU A 595 24.46 -15.19 8.63
N LEU A 596 24.47 -16.40 9.18
CA LEU A 596 24.74 -16.64 10.60
C LEU A 596 26.14 -16.18 11.02
N TYR A 597 27.17 -16.41 10.20
CA TYR A 597 28.52 -15.91 10.44
C TYR A 597 28.58 -14.38 10.49
N ILE A 598 27.84 -13.69 9.62
CA ILE A 598 27.73 -12.21 9.63
C ILE A 598 26.94 -11.72 10.85
N LEU A 599 25.84 -12.38 11.20
CA LEU A 599 24.97 -12.00 12.32
C LEU A 599 25.62 -12.28 13.69
N HIS A 600 26.42 -13.34 13.83
CA HIS A 600 27.08 -13.69 15.09
C HIS A 600 28.07 -12.60 15.56
N LYS A 601 28.58 -11.76 14.64
CA LYS A 601 29.40 -10.58 14.98
C LYS A 601 28.61 -9.40 15.56
N LYS A 602 27.29 -9.53 15.80
CA LYS A 602 26.41 -8.45 16.30
C LYS A 602 25.42 -8.95 17.36
N ASN A 603 25.78 -8.81 18.65
CA ASN A 603 24.96 -9.22 19.82
C ASN A 603 23.46 -8.94 19.68
N ASN A 604 23.08 -7.75 19.20
CA ASN A 604 21.68 -7.30 19.17
C ASN A 604 20.77 -8.06 18.17
N ILE A 605 21.31 -9.01 17.38
CA ILE A 605 20.54 -9.80 16.39
C ILE A 605 20.60 -11.32 16.70
N GLN A 606 21.34 -11.72 17.75
CA GLN A 606 21.62 -13.13 18.10
C GLN A 606 20.36 -13.99 18.32
N ARG A 607 19.23 -13.40 18.77
CA ARG A 607 17.93 -14.09 18.86
C ARG A 607 17.44 -14.63 17.51
N TRP A 608 17.59 -13.87 16.43
CA TRP A 608 17.16 -14.29 15.09
C TRP A 608 18.07 -15.38 14.52
N GLY A 609 19.37 -15.32 14.81
CA GLY A 609 20.29 -16.40 14.48
C GLY A 609 19.90 -17.72 15.15
N ASN A 610 19.57 -17.69 16.44
CA ASN A 610 19.11 -18.88 17.17
C ASN A 610 17.79 -19.46 16.63
N ILE A 611 16.86 -18.63 16.15
CA ILE A 611 15.63 -19.07 15.48
C ILE A 611 15.97 -19.73 14.13
N LEU A 612 16.88 -19.16 13.34
CA LEU A 612 17.31 -19.72 12.06
C LEU A 612 18.03 -21.07 12.21
N ILE A 613 18.87 -21.24 13.23
CA ILE A 613 19.53 -22.53 13.52
C ILE A 613 18.48 -23.59 13.91
N ALA A 614 17.47 -23.23 14.70
CA ALA A 614 16.37 -24.15 15.05
C ALA A 614 15.49 -24.52 13.84
N PHE A 615 15.22 -23.56 12.96
CA PHE A 615 14.55 -23.79 11.67
C PHE A 615 15.36 -24.75 10.79
N ASN A 616 16.68 -24.53 10.67
CA ASN A 616 17.56 -25.37 9.86
C ASN A 616 17.66 -26.82 10.39
N MET A 617 17.69 -27.01 11.72
CA MET A 617 17.54 -28.34 12.32
C MET A 617 16.21 -29.01 11.95
N LEU A 618 15.10 -28.27 11.96
CA LEU A 618 13.78 -28.78 11.59
C LEU A 618 13.69 -29.10 10.08
N VAL A 619 14.27 -28.28 9.21
CA VAL A 619 14.33 -28.53 7.75
C VAL A 619 15.12 -29.80 7.45
N TYR A 620 16.22 -30.07 8.18
CA TYR A 620 16.90 -31.37 8.06
C TYR A 620 16.00 -32.53 8.52
N ILE A 621 15.36 -32.43 9.70
CA ILE A 621 14.45 -33.48 10.24
C ILE A 621 13.27 -33.79 9.29
N LEU A 622 12.75 -32.80 8.56
CA LEU A 622 11.58 -32.98 7.70
C LEU A 622 11.94 -33.35 6.25
N LEU A 623 13.00 -32.74 5.70
CA LEU A 623 13.31 -32.75 4.27
C LEU A 623 14.75 -33.14 3.97
N GLY A 624 15.73 -32.44 4.56
CA GLY A 624 17.15 -32.56 4.19
C GLY A 624 17.70 -33.98 4.31
N TYR A 625 17.25 -34.73 5.33
CA TYR A 625 17.64 -36.11 5.58
C TYR A 625 17.20 -37.09 4.47
N ARG A 626 16.13 -36.76 3.71
CA ARG A 626 15.54 -37.65 2.70
C ARG A 626 16.28 -37.61 1.37
N LEU A 627 16.95 -36.50 1.07
CA LEU A 627 17.51 -36.20 -0.25
C LEU A 627 18.49 -37.27 -0.78
N PRO A 628 19.50 -37.76 -0.01
CA PRO A 628 20.38 -38.83 -0.48
C PRO A 628 19.68 -40.20 -0.55
N ILE A 629 18.63 -40.43 0.24
CA ILE A 629 17.84 -41.68 0.20
C ILE A 629 16.95 -41.69 -1.04
N TYR A 630 16.32 -40.57 -1.36
CA TYR A 630 15.43 -40.41 -2.52
C TYR A 630 16.22 -40.44 -3.84
N GLU A 631 17.39 -39.81 -3.90
CA GLU A 631 18.34 -39.96 -5.02
C GLU A 631 18.70 -41.44 -5.25
N LYS A 632 18.96 -42.20 -4.16
CA LYS A 632 19.22 -43.64 -4.22
C LYS A 632 18.00 -44.45 -4.68
N GLU A 633 16.81 -44.16 -4.17
CA GLU A 633 15.55 -44.79 -4.60
C GLU A 633 15.30 -44.58 -6.11
N GLU A 634 15.66 -43.42 -6.68
CA GLU A 634 15.58 -43.18 -8.14
C GLU A 634 16.59 -44.01 -8.96
N THR A 635 17.76 -44.37 -8.43
CA THR A 635 18.72 -45.23 -9.17
C THR A 635 18.17 -46.62 -9.49
N PHE A 636 17.25 -47.14 -8.68
CA PHE A 636 16.62 -48.45 -8.92
C PHE A 636 15.66 -48.48 -10.14
N TYR A 637 15.28 -47.31 -10.67
CA TYR A 637 14.49 -47.20 -11.92
C TYR A 637 15.36 -47.05 -13.18
N GLY A 638 16.68 -47.27 -13.09
CA GLY A 638 17.60 -47.25 -14.23
C GLY A 638 18.10 -45.86 -14.64
N LEU A 639 17.79 -44.82 -13.86
CA LEU A 639 18.28 -43.46 -14.07
C LEU A 639 19.77 -43.36 -13.68
N MET A 640 20.66 -43.75 -14.59
CA MET A 640 22.11 -43.61 -14.39
C MET A 640 22.56 -42.15 -14.45
N ASN A 641 23.00 -41.63 -13.30
CA ASN A 641 23.87 -40.46 -13.17
C ASN A 641 24.68 -40.60 -11.87
N PHE A 642 25.75 -39.82 -11.73
CA PHE A 642 26.56 -39.81 -10.50
C PHE A 642 25.72 -39.30 -9.31
N PRO A 643 25.71 -39.97 -8.13
CA PRO A 643 24.85 -39.59 -7.02
C PRO A 643 25.40 -38.38 -6.26
N TYR A 644 25.02 -37.18 -6.68
CA TYR A 644 25.51 -35.91 -6.13
C TYR A 644 24.98 -35.65 -4.71
N ALA A 645 23.70 -35.91 -4.43
CA ALA A 645 23.14 -35.75 -3.08
C ALA A 645 23.85 -36.67 -2.07
N PHE A 646 24.09 -37.93 -2.42
CA PHE A 646 24.84 -38.84 -1.55
C PHE A 646 26.29 -38.38 -1.35
N ASN A 647 27.02 -38.00 -2.41
CA ASN A 647 28.42 -37.59 -2.22
C ASN A 647 28.57 -36.25 -1.48
N PHE A 648 27.64 -35.29 -1.69
CA PHE A 648 27.76 -33.93 -1.17
C PHE A 648 26.87 -33.60 0.05
N HIS A 649 25.95 -34.48 0.50
CA HIS A 649 25.16 -34.17 1.71
C HIS A 649 26.03 -33.94 2.96
N TYR A 650 27.20 -34.59 3.08
CA TYR A 650 28.15 -34.34 4.15
C TYR A 650 28.65 -32.89 4.22
N LEU A 651 28.68 -32.15 3.11
CA LEU A 651 28.98 -30.71 3.12
C LEU A 651 27.85 -29.92 3.78
N SER A 652 26.59 -30.20 3.42
CA SER A 652 25.42 -29.59 4.04
C SER A 652 25.26 -29.97 5.52
N LEU A 653 25.63 -31.21 5.88
CA LEU A 653 25.63 -31.72 7.24
C LEU A 653 26.71 -31.04 8.09
N THR A 654 27.92 -30.85 7.54
CA THR A 654 29.02 -30.14 8.22
C THR A 654 28.65 -28.68 8.49
N LEU A 655 27.99 -28.01 7.54
CA LEU A 655 27.45 -26.66 7.73
C LEU A 655 26.40 -26.64 8.86
N LEU A 656 25.46 -27.59 8.87
CA LEU A 656 24.45 -27.69 9.93
C LEU A 656 25.06 -28.03 11.30
N LEU A 657 26.07 -28.90 11.36
CA LEU A 657 26.82 -29.21 12.59
C LEU A 657 27.58 -27.99 13.12
N TYR A 658 28.15 -27.16 12.25
CA TYR A 658 28.75 -25.87 12.66
C TYR A 658 27.70 -24.91 13.25
N GLN A 659 26.51 -24.82 12.64
CA GLN A 659 25.39 -24.03 13.17
C GLN A 659 24.92 -24.55 14.55
N VAL A 660 24.76 -25.86 14.70
CA VAL A 660 24.39 -26.49 15.98
C VAL A 660 25.49 -26.31 17.03
N TRP A 661 26.76 -26.39 16.65
CA TRP A 661 27.88 -26.08 17.55
C TRP A 661 27.85 -24.64 18.06
N LEU A 662 27.59 -23.65 17.18
CA LEU A 662 27.41 -22.25 17.58
C LEU A 662 26.27 -22.10 18.61
N TYR A 663 25.16 -22.82 18.44
CA TYR A 663 24.03 -22.81 19.37
C TYR A 663 24.35 -23.49 20.71
N VAL A 664 24.93 -24.70 20.68
CA VAL A 664 25.33 -25.47 21.86
C VAL A 664 26.34 -24.69 22.72
N ARG A 665 27.32 -24.05 22.08
CA ARG A 665 28.33 -23.20 22.73
C ARG A 665 27.71 -22.03 23.49
N GLN A 666 26.56 -21.51 23.05
CA GLN A 666 25.86 -20.40 23.69
C GLN A 666 24.97 -20.86 24.85
N HIS A 667 24.16 -21.92 24.67
CA HIS A 667 23.03 -22.20 25.58
C HIS A 667 23.25 -23.38 26.55
N ILE A 668 24.15 -24.32 26.27
CA ILE A 668 24.29 -25.54 27.09
C ILE A 668 25.32 -25.39 28.22
N PHE A 669 26.17 -24.36 28.18
CA PHE A 669 27.14 -24.04 29.23
C PHE A 669 26.64 -22.99 30.26
N GLU A 670 25.47 -22.38 30.04
CA GLU A 670 24.80 -21.55 31.04
C GLU A 670 24.03 -22.45 32.04
N ALA A 671 24.20 -22.22 33.34
CA ALA A 671 23.46 -22.95 34.38
C ALA A 671 22.03 -22.41 34.52
N VAL A 672 21.05 -23.06 33.86
CA VAL A 672 19.65 -22.63 33.87
C VAL A 672 18.81 -23.40 34.91
N PRO A 673 18.23 -22.73 35.92
CA PRO A 673 17.21 -23.32 36.79
C PRO A 673 15.79 -23.23 36.18
N SER A 674 14.96 -24.22 36.57
CA SER A 674 13.50 -24.31 36.37
C SER A 674 12.93 -24.34 34.92
N LEU A 675 11.63 -24.61 34.81
CA LEU A 675 10.91 -24.86 33.56
C LEU A 675 10.55 -23.53 32.85
N THR A 676 11.47 -23.06 32.00
CA THR A 676 11.17 -22.07 30.95
C THR A 676 11.52 -22.64 29.58
N ILE A 677 11.27 -21.91 28.50
CA ILE A 677 11.58 -22.35 27.12
C ILE A 677 13.08 -22.73 26.95
N LYS A 678 14.00 -22.11 27.72
CA LYS A 678 15.43 -22.52 27.76
C LYS A 678 15.61 -23.99 28.18
N SER A 679 14.72 -24.55 29.00
CA SER A 679 14.80 -25.92 29.54
C SER A 679 14.60 -27.01 28.47
N PHE A 680 13.88 -26.70 27.37
CA PHE A 680 13.65 -27.64 26.27
C PHE A 680 14.80 -27.67 25.24
N ALA A 681 15.68 -26.67 25.20
CA ALA A 681 16.75 -26.60 24.22
C ALA A 681 17.72 -27.80 24.25
N PRO A 682 18.18 -28.31 25.42
CA PRO A 682 19.01 -29.51 25.47
C PRO A 682 18.27 -30.78 25.00
N TRP A 683 16.96 -30.88 25.28
CA TRP A 683 16.14 -32.01 24.80
C TRP A 683 16.02 -32.00 23.28
N PHE A 684 15.74 -30.84 22.67
CA PHE A 684 15.64 -30.72 21.21
C PHE A 684 16.98 -31.02 20.52
N VAL A 685 18.10 -30.51 21.04
CA VAL A 685 19.44 -30.78 20.50
C VAL A 685 19.81 -32.27 20.64
N ALA A 686 19.53 -32.90 21.78
CA ALA A 686 19.81 -34.34 21.95
C ALA A 686 18.92 -35.23 21.07
N PHE A 687 17.64 -34.87 20.90
CA PHE A 687 16.76 -35.50 19.93
C PHE A 687 17.30 -35.34 18.50
N PHE A 688 17.67 -34.12 18.10
CA PHE A 688 18.24 -33.83 16.78
C PHE A 688 19.51 -34.66 16.51
N ILE A 689 20.46 -34.71 17.46
CA ILE A 689 21.70 -35.51 17.32
C ILE A 689 21.37 -37.00 17.20
N THR A 690 20.45 -37.51 18.01
CA THR A 690 20.03 -38.92 17.97
C THR A 690 19.35 -39.28 16.64
N TYR A 691 18.46 -38.40 16.17
CA TYR A 691 17.76 -38.53 14.89
C TYR A 691 18.75 -38.48 13.72
N MET A 692 19.63 -37.48 13.71
CA MET A 692 20.67 -37.30 12.69
C MET A 692 21.55 -38.54 12.58
N LEU A 693 22.16 -39.00 13.68
CA LEU A 693 23.00 -40.20 13.67
C LEU A 693 22.23 -41.46 13.23
N SER A 694 20.94 -41.56 13.55
CA SER A 694 20.08 -42.67 13.10
C SER A 694 19.85 -42.62 11.58
N VAL A 695 19.63 -41.43 11.01
CA VAL A 695 19.54 -41.28 9.55
C VAL A 695 20.88 -41.54 8.89
N GLU A 696 21.97 -40.92 9.32
CA GLU A 696 23.28 -41.07 8.68
C GLU A 696 23.72 -42.55 8.64
N THR A 697 23.45 -43.29 9.72
CA THR A 697 23.64 -44.75 9.76
C THR A 697 22.72 -45.47 8.76
N THR A 698 21.48 -45.04 8.60
CA THR A 698 20.56 -45.58 7.58
C THR A 698 21.05 -45.30 6.17
N THR A 699 21.45 -44.06 5.87
CA THR A 699 21.96 -43.62 4.57
C THR A 699 23.20 -44.42 4.14
N LEU A 700 24.16 -44.61 5.05
CA LEU A 700 25.36 -45.43 4.82
C LEU A 700 25.04 -46.88 4.47
N PHE A 701 24.13 -47.52 5.22
CA PHE A 701 23.76 -48.93 4.99
C PHE A 701 22.90 -49.11 3.72
N LEU A 702 21.98 -48.19 3.43
CA LEU A 702 21.11 -48.27 2.24
C LEU A 702 21.85 -47.99 0.93
N PHE A 703 22.90 -47.15 0.94
CA PHE A 703 23.67 -46.84 -0.26
C PHE A 703 24.30 -48.09 -0.91
N GLN A 704 24.67 -49.08 -0.10
CA GLN A 704 25.28 -50.35 -0.52
C GLN A 704 24.32 -51.29 -1.26
N THR A 705 23.00 -51.06 -1.20
CA THR A 705 22.00 -51.98 -1.79
C THR A 705 21.86 -51.79 -3.30
N ALA A 706 21.70 -52.88 -4.06
CA ALA A 706 21.61 -52.86 -5.52
C ALA A 706 20.16 -52.84 -6.04
N ASN A 707 19.18 -53.26 -5.23
CA ASN A 707 17.78 -53.42 -5.65
C ASN A 707 16.78 -53.21 -4.50
N TRP A 708 15.49 -53.13 -4.85
CA TRP A 708 14.39 -52.94 -3.90
C TRP A 708 14.30 -54.02 -2.79
N PRO A 709 14.40 -55.34 -3.07
CA PRO A 709 14.46 -56.37 -2.02
C PRO A 709 15.55 -56.15 -0.98
N GLU A 710 16.79 -55.90 -1.42
CA GLU A 710 17.92 -55.58 -0.54
C GLU A 710 17.67 -54.29 0.24
N PHE A 711 17.16 -53.25 -0.40
CA PHE A 711 16.84 -51.98 0.22
C PHE A 711 15.87 -52.15 1.40
N TYR A 712 14.76 -52.88 1.22
CA TYR A 712 13.81 -53.13 2.31
C TYR A 712 14.38 -54.03 3.41
N MET A 713 15.14 -55.07 3.06
CA MET A 713 15.79 -55.96 4.03
C MET A 713 16.81 -55.20 4.89
N GLN A 714 17.68 -54.41 4.27
CA GLN A 714 18.69 -53.59 4.92
C GLN A 714 18.06 -52.49 5.79
N LYS A 715 16.98 -51.83 5.31
CA LYS A 715 16.19 -50.87 6.08
C LYS A 715 15.60 -51.52 7.35
N LYS A 716 15.06 -52.73 7.24
CA LYS A 716 14.53 -53.50 8.38
C LYS A 716 15.63 -53.90 9.36
N PHE A 717 16.79 -54.34 8.87
CA PHE A 717 17.96 -54.67 9.69
C PHE A 717 18.46 -53.46 10.49
N VAL A 718 18.68 -52.30 9.84
CA VAL A 718 19.12 -51.07 10.51
C VAL A 718 18.14 -50.64 11.60
N ILE A 719 16.83 -50.61 11.29
CA ILE A 719 15.80 -50.17 12.23
C ILE A 719 15.68 -51.11 13.44
N LYS A 720 15.77 -52.44 13.25
CA LYS A 720 15.60 -53.42 14.34
C LYS A 720 16.87 -53.74 15.12
N VAL A 721 18.04 -53.74 14.48
CA VAL A 721 19.31 -54.19 15.10
C VAL A 721 20.24 -53.01 15.41
N ILE A 722 20.44 -52.09 14.46
CA ILE A 722 21.44 -51.03 14.60
C ILE A 722 20.93 -49.86 15.44
N PHE A 723 19.66 -49.45 15.30
CA PHE A 723 19.09 -48.34 16.08
C PHE A 723 19.16 -48.57 17.61
N PRO A 724 18.80 -49.73 18.17
CA PRO A 724 18.93 -49.95 19.62
C PRO A 724 20.37 -49.85 20.14
N VAL A 725 21.35 -50.38 19.38
CA VAL A 725 22.78 -50.27 19.72
C VAL A 725 23.23 -48.81 19.68
N LEU A 726 22.89 -48.10 18.60
CA LEU A 726 23.23 -46.69 18.40
C LEU A 726 22.65 -45.80 19.51
N TRP A 727 21.36 -45.95 19.83
CA TRP A 727 20.70 -45.16 20.87
C TRP A 727 21.24 -45.48 22.26
N GLY A 728 21.60 -46.75 22.53
CA GLY A 728 22.31 -47.15 23.75
C GLY A 728 23.68 -46.48 23.89
N VAL A 729 24.48 -46.46 22.82
CA VAL A 729 25.79 -45.77 22.79
C VAL A 729 25.65 -44.26 22.97
N ILE A 730 24.69 -43.63 22.29
CA ILE A 730 24.42 -42.18 22.43
C ILE A 730 23.96 -41.86 23.85
N SER A 731 23.05 -42.65 24.42
CA SER A 731 22.62 -42.53 25.81
C SER A 731 23.81 -42.61 26.78
N PHE A 732 24.67 -43.63 26.63
CA PHE A 732 25.83 -43.81 27.49
C PHE A 732 26.84 -42.65 27.37
N ALA A 733 27.08 -42.15 26.15
CA ALA A 733 27.94 -40.99 25.91
C ALA A 733 27.36 -39.69 26.54
N LEU A 734 26.06 -39.45 26.37
CA LEU A 734 25.35 -38.33 27.01
C LEU A 734 25.38 -38.45 28.54
N LEU A 735 25.23 -39.66 29.09
CA LEU A 735 25.30 -39.90 30.53
C LEU A 735 26.70 -39.55 31.07
N ILE A 736 27.77 -40.06 30.43
CA ILE A 736 29.16 -39.71 30.78
C ILE A 736 29.41 -38.21 30.68
N PHE A 737 28.95 -37.55 29.63
CA PHE A 737 29.12 -36.10 29.46
C PHE A 737 28.37 -35.31 30.55
N GLY A 738 27.11 -35.66 30.83
CA GLY A 738 26.28 -35.06 31.86
C GLY A 738 26.81 -35.28 33.29
N ILE A 739 27.61 -36.32 33.52
CA ILE A 739 28.36 -36.53 34.77
C ILE A 739 29.61 -35.65 34.78
N LYS A 740 30.47 -35.75 33.74
CA LYS A 740 31.73 -34.98 33.62
C LYS A 740 31.53 -33.45 33.64
N LYS A 741 30.37 -32.96 33.20
CA LYS A 741 29.97 -31.55 33.25
C LYS A 741 28.93 -31.23 34.34
N GLN A 742 28.57 -32.21 35.16
CA GLN A 742 27.54 -32.14 36.22
C GLN A 742 26.11 -31.73 35.79
N ILE A 743 25.86 -31.47 34.49
CA ILE A 743 24.58 -30.97 33.98
C ILE A 743 23.43 -31.97 34.23
N LYS A 744 22.52 -31.63 35.16
CA LYS A 744 21.36 -32.46 35.53
C LYS A 744 20.44 -32.79 34.34
N ALA A 745 20.18 -31.81 33.46
CA ALA A 745 19.31 -31.99 32.30
C ALA A 745 19.82 -33.09 31.36
N ILE A 746 21.11 -33.10 31.01
CA ILE A 746 21.69 -34.10 30.11
C ILE A 746 21.65 -35.51 30.72
N ARG A 747 21.86 -35.62 32.04
CA ARG A 747 21.72 -36.92 32.76
C ARG A 747 20.29 -37.47 32.67
N ILE A 748 19.27 -36.62 32.76
CA ILE A 748 17.86 -37.03 32.61
C ILE A 748 17.55 -37.42 31.16
N ILE A 749 18.02 -36.63 30.18
CA ILE A 749 17.88 -36.91 28.74
C ILE A 749 18.47 -38.27 28.37
N ALA A 750 19.68 -38.57 28.86
CA ALA A 750 20.35 -39.85 28.63
C ALA A 750 19.51 -41.04 29.16
N LEU A 751 19.03 -40.94 30.40
CA LEU A 751 18.17 -41.96 31.01
C LEU A 751 16.84 -42.11 30.26
N ALA A 752 16.24 -41.02 29.79
CA ALA A 752 15.02 -41.06 28.99
C ALA A 752 15.23 -41.75 27.63
N LEU A 753 16.32 -41.44 26.92
CA LEU A 753 16.69 -42.12 25.67
C LEU A 753 16.93 -43.62 25.90
N LEU A 754 17.56 -44.00 27.03
CA LEU A 754 17.77 -45.39 27.39
C LEU A 754 16.44 -46.14 27.61
N SER A 755 15.51 -45.53 28.35
CA SER A 755 14.17 -46.08 28.57
C SER A 755 13.37 -46.21 27.27
N ILE A 756 13.46 -45.24 26.36
CA ILE A 756 12.84 -45.30 25.02
C ILE A 756 13.45 -46.44 24.18
N THR A 757 14.77 -46.64 24.27
CA THR A 757 15.48 -47.72 23.58
C THR A 757 15.02 -49.09 24.06
N ILE A 758 14.92 -49.27 25.39
CA ILE A 758 14.39 -50.48 26.02
C ILE A 758 12.92 -50.70 25.62
N LEU A 759 12.08 -49.66 25.65
CA LEU A 759 10.67 -49.76 25.30
C LEU A 759 10.47 -50.16 23.83
N LYS A 760 11.24 -49.58 22.89
CA LYS A 760 11.21 -49.94 21.45
C LYS A 760 11.56 -51.41 21.24
N LEU A 761 12.58 -51.92 21.95
CA LEU A 761 13.03 -53.30 21.84
C LEU A 761 11.88 -54.28 22.08
N PHE A 762 11.13 -54.12 23.18
CA PHE A 762 9.98 -54.98 23.48
C PHE A 762 8.72 -54.68 22.67
N THR A 763 8.42 -53.40 22.42
CA THR A 763 7.15 -53.03 21.78
C THR A 763 7.14 -53.22 20.26
N TYR A 764 8.31 -53.26 19.60
CA TYR A 764 8.40 -53.30 18.14
C TYR A 764 9.46 -54.27 17.59
N ASP A 765 10.69 -54.26 18.12
CA ASP A 765 11.78 -55.03 17.52
C ASP A 765 11.55 -56.55 17.69
N ILE A 766 11.18 -56.96 18.91
CA ILE A 766 11.01 -58.37 19.32
C ILE A 766 9.84 -59.11 18.62
N ARG A 767 8.93 -58.41 17.92
CA ARG A 767 7.69 -58.98 17.37
C ARG A 767 7.90 -60.09 16.34
N ASP A 768 9.00 -60.02 15.59
CA ASP A 768 9.31 -60.94 14.49
C ASP A 768 10.35 -62.00 14.90
N VAL A 769 10.70 -62.06 16.20
CA VAL A 769 11.75 -62.94 16.74
C VAL A 769 11.11 -64.24 17.21
N SER A 770 11.78 -65.38 16.98
CA SER A 770 11.35 -66.69 17.48
C SER A 770 11.26 -66.72 19.00
N GLU A 771 10.39 -67.55 19.58
CA GLU A 771 10.17 -67.61 21.04
C GLU A 771 11.49 -67.79 21.83
N THR A 772 12.41 -68.62 21.34
CA THR A 772 13.77 -68.78 21.90
C THR A 772 14.57 -67.48 21.91
N GLY A 773 14.51 -66.71 20.82
CA GLY A 773 15.16 -65.40 20.73
C GLY A 773 14.52 -64.35 21.64
N LYS A 774 13.21 -64.43 21.89
CA LYS A 774 12.54 -63.58 22.89
C LYS A 774 13.10 -63.84 24.30
N ILE A 775 13.20 -65.11 24.69
CA ILE A 775 13.75 -65.52 26.00
C ILE A 775 15.17 -64.98 26.19
N ILE A 776 16.04 -65.12 25.19
CA ILE A 776 17.42 -64.60 25.23
C ILE A 776 17.44 -63.07 25.38
N ALA A 777 16.57 -62.35 24.67
CA ALA A 777 16.46 -60.89 24.77
C ALA A 777 15.97 -60.42 26.17
N PHE A 778 15.05 -61.13 26.82
CA PHE A 778 14.64 -60.85 28.19
C PHE A 778 15.78 -61.06 29.20
N ILE A 779 16.59 -62.11 29.04
CA ILE A 779 17.75 -62.37 29.92
C ILE A 779 18.80 -61.26 29.75
N LEU A 780 19.12 -60.89 28.51
CA LEU A 780 20.06 -59.80 28.21
C LEU A 780 19.57 -58.44 28.73
N LEU A 781 18.26 -58.17 28.73
CA LEU A 781 17.70 -56.99 29.39
C LEU A 781 17.95 -57.02 30.90
N GLY A 782 17.70 -58.15 31.57
CA GLY A 782 17.92 -58.28 33.01
C GLY A 782 19.36 -57.90 33.39
N VAL A 783 20.33 -58.40 32.63
CA VAL A 783 21.76 -58.04 32.78
C VAL A 783 21.99 -56.54 32.49
N LEU A 784 21.40 -55.98 31.42
CA LEU A 784 21.54 -54.56 31.08
C LEU A 784 20.98 -53.63 32.17
N ILE A 785 19.81 -53.94 32.73
CA ILE A 785 19.18 -53.17 33.82
C ILE A 785 20.02 -53.26 35.09
N LEU A 786 20.59 -54.42 35.41
CA LEU A 786 21.53 -54.58 36.52
C LEU A 786 22.80 -53.73 36.34
N ILE A 787 23.37 -53.69 35.13
CA ILE A 787 24.51 -52.82 34.80
C ILE A 787 24.13 -51.33 34.96
N ILE A 788 22.97 -50.91 34.46
CA ILE A 788 22.48 -49.52 34.59
C ILE A 788 22.29 -49.15 36.06
N SER A 789 21.70 -50.04 36.86
CA SER A 789 21.50 -49.84 38.31
C SER A 789 22.82 -49.73 39.05
N PHE A 790 23.77 -50.64 38.79
CA PHE A 790 25.12 -50.63 39.37
C PHE A 790 25.88 -49.33 39.02
N VAL A 791 25.84 -48.92 37.75
CA VAL A 791 26.45 -47.67 37.27
C VAL A 791 25.82 -46.47 37.98
N TYR A 792 24.49 -46.38 38.03
CA TYR A 792 23.78 -45.28 38.71
C TYR A 792 24.12 -45.21 40.21
N GLN A 793 24.16 -46.35 40.91
CA GLN A 793 24.53 -46.41 42.34
C GLN A 793 25.99 -45.97 42.56
N LYS A 794 26.92 -46.42 41.73
CA LYS A 794 28.35 -46.03 41.79
C LYS A 794 28.53 -44.52 41.53
N ILE A 795 27.77 -43.95 40.59
CA ILE A 795 27.75 -42.50 40.33
C ILE A 795 27.11 -41.73 41.48
N LYS A 796 26.02 -42.22 42.08
CA LYS A 796 25.35 -41.57 43.21
C LYS A 796 26.30 -41.39 44.41
N LYS A 797 27.19 -42.36 44.67
CA LYS A 797 28.27 -42.23 45.66
C LYS A 797 29.18 -41.03 45.35
N LEU A 798 29.70 -40.94 44.12
CA LEU A 798 30.62 -39.88 43.68
C LEU A 798 29.99 -38.47 43.62
N VAL A 799 28.67 -38.36 43.44
CA VAL A 799 27.97 -37.06 43.47
C VAL A 799 27.83 -36.56 44.91
N VAL A 800 27.44 -37.43 45.84
CA VAL A 800 27.20 -37.07 47.26
C VAL A 800 28.50 -36.69 48.01
N GLU A 801 29.67 -37.07 47.50
CA GLU A 801 30.96 -36.60 48.02
C GLU A 801 31.33 -35.18 47.58
N ASN A 802 30.90 -34.73 46.40
CA ASN A 802 31.16 -33.37 45.91
C ASN A 802 30.20 -32.34 46.51
N ASP A 803 28.91 -32.67 46.70
CA ASP A 803 27.94 -31.81 47.39
C ASP A 803 28.28 -31.60 48.90
N LYS A 804 29.36 -32.22 49.41
CA LYS A 804 29.85 -32.13 50.79
C LYS A 804 31.16 -31.36 50.97
N LYS A 805 31.73 -30.76 49.91
CA LYS A 805 32.89 -29.86 50.03
C LYS A 805 32.50 -28.43 49.63
N PRO A 806 32.26 -27.52 50.60
CA PRO A 806 32.19 -26.10 50.31
C PRO A 806 33.60 -25.55 50.07
N LEU A 807 33.82 -24.95 48.89
CA LEU A 807 34.86 -23.95 48.57
C LEU A 807 34.52 -23.32 47.21
#